data_AF-A2YM74-F1
#
_entry.id   AF-A2YM74-F1
#
_cell.length_a   1.000
_cell.length_b   1.000
_cell.length_c   1.000
_cell.angle_alpha   90.00
_cell.angle_beta   90.00
_cell.angle_gamma   90.00
#
_symmetry.space_group_name_H-M   'P 1'
#
loop_
_entity.id
_entity.type
_entity.pdbx_description
1 polymer ?
#
loop_
_entity_poly.entity_id
_entity_poly.type
_entity_poly.pdbx_seq_one_letter_code
_entity_poly.pdbx_strand_id
1 'polypeptide(L)'
;MATPRGHLPACVAAAAAAAAALLTSLLPPPVAGQPLGNFCGDSGNYTANSTYQGNIRSLSATLPKNASSSRTLFATATLGAVPDIVYALALCRGDTANASACAGCVAAAFQDAQQLCPYDKDATVFYDACALRFSNQNFLASTNGDNKFLILMNTKNVSAPAKVFDAAVGVLINATADYAAANSSRRFGTGEEGFNGSKIYGLAQCTPDMATATCRSCLGGIVGMMPKYFSGKQGGRILGLRCHYRYEIYPFFNGVSLLQLPAASLGAPPAPSPAPVNVTPPATTGGGGNKTGRVLAIALPIVAAIIAAVVICFYIWKRKTERARKPSIADPTDPEDIGSIDSLILSISTLRVATDNFDDSNKLGEGGFGVVYKGVLPSDQEIAVKRLSQSSRQGIEELKNELVLVAKLQHKNLVRLLGVCLEEHEKLLVYEYMPNKSLDTILFDPDRSNVLDWWKRLKIVNGIARGLQYLHEDSQLKIIHRDLKASNVLLDSDFNPKISDFGLARLFGNDQSQDVTNRVIGTYGYMAPEYAMRGHYSIKSDVFSFGVLILEIVTGRKNNVSYDSEQSVDLLSLVWEHWLAGTAVELADSSMAGHCPGDQILKCVHIGLLCVQEDPTERPMMSMVNVMLSSSTVSLQAPSRPAFCIQKSSVNSDSYSEPFRGANHSTDRSPMSPNEVSITELEPR
;
A
#
# COMPACT_ATOMS: atom_id res chain seq x y z
N MET A 1 21.49 -4.66 67.29
CA MET A 1 20.02 -4.69 67.03
C MET A 1 19.68 -3.52 66.12
N ALA A 2 18.64 -3.70 65.28
CA ALA A 2 17.92 -2.67 64.51
C ALA A 2 18.71 -1.67 63.64
N THR A 3 18.65 -1.86 62.32
CA THR A 3 18.77 -0.79 61.32
C THR A 3 17.43 -0.06 61.16
N PRO A 4 17.39 1.28 61.01
CA PRO A 4 16.16 1.99 60.69
C PRO A 4 15.80 1.85 59.20
N ARG A 5 14.57 1.43 58.91
CA ARG A 5 14.01 1.40 57.56
C ARG A 5 13.64 2.81 57.11
N GLY A 6 14.09 3.22 55.93
CA GLY A 6 13.60 4.45 55.28
C GLY A 6 12.16 4.27 54.79
N HIS A 7 11.24 5.11 55.27
CA HIS A 7 9.91 5.23 54.69
C HIS A 7 9.96 6.19 53.50
N LEU A 8 9.69 5.68 52.29
CA LEU A 8 9.29 6.52 51.16
C LEU A 8 7.84 7.00 51.40
N PRO A 9 7.50 8.28 51.18
CA PRO A 9 6.15 8.78 51.36
C PRO A 9 5.20 8.27 50.27
N ALA A 10 4.05 7.75 50.67
CA ALA A 10 3.06 7.11 49.79
C ALA A 10 2.52 8.00 48.65
N CYS A 11 2.68 9.33 48.75
CA CYS A 11 2.29 10.28 47.71
C CYS A 11 3.06 10.09 46.38
N VAL A 12 4.32 9.66 46.42
CA VAL A 12 5.14 9.49 45.19
C VAL A 12 4.66 8.29 44.37
N ALA A 13 4.23 7.21 45.03
CA ALA A 13 3.66 6.04 44.36
C ALA A 13 2.29 6.34 43.71
N ALA A 14 1.45 7.16 44.37
CA ALA A 14 0.17 7.60 43.83
C ALA A 14 0.33 8.50 42.59
N ALA A 15 1.28 9.45 42.63
CA ALA A 15 1.58 10.31 41.48
C ALA A 15 2.13 9.52 40.28
N ALA A 16 3.02 8.54 40.52
CA ALA A 16 3.54 7.67 39.46
C ALA A 16 2.44 6.78 38.83
N ALA A 17 1.48 6.28 39.62
CA ALA A 17 0.35 5.52 39.11
C ALA A 17 -0.61 6.38 38.27
N ALA A 18 -0.88 7.62 38.70
CA ALA A 18 -1.69 8.57 37.91
C ALA A 18 -1.00 8.96 36.59
N ALA A 19 0.31 9.23 36.61
CA ALA A 19 1.09 9.51 35.41
C ALA A 19 1.12 8.31 34.44
N ALA A 20 1.23 7.09 34.94
CA ALA A 20 1.17 5.88 34.12
C ALA A 20 -0.22 5.66 33.49
N ALA A 21 -1.30 5.97 34.21
CA ALA A 21 -2.67 5.91 33.69
C ALA A 21 -2.91 6.98 32.58
N LEU A 22 -2.40 8.20 32.76
CA LEU A 22 -2.45 9.25 31.75
C LEU A 22 -1.61 8.90 30.51
N LEU A 23 -0.40 8.35 30.69
CA LEU A 23 0.46 7.91 29.57
C LEU A 23 -0.14 6.75 28.77
N THR A 24 -0.98 5.89 29.36
CA THR A 24 -1.71 4.87 28.59
C THR A 24 -2.88 5.41 27.77
N SER A 25 -3.36 6.64 28.03
CA SER A 25 -4.42 7.29 27.24
C SER A 25 -3.92 8.11 26.04
N LEU A 26 -2.61 8.31 25.91
CA LEU A 26 -1.97 9.13 24.87
C LEU A 26 -1.23 8.32 23.79
N LEU A 27 -1.36 6.99 23.80
CA LEU A 27 -0.92 6.15 22.70
C LEU A 27 -2.01 6.15 21.61
N PRO A 28 -1.77 6.67 20.40
CA PRO A 28 -2.69 6.47 19.29
C PRO A 28 -2.84 4.97 19.02
N PRO A 29 -4.04 4.49 18.60
CA PRO A 29 -4.22 3.10 18.23
C PRO A 29 -3.23 2.71 17.12
N PRO A 30 -2.75 1.46 17.08
CA PRO A 30 -1.83 1.04 16.03
C PRO A 30 -2.50 1.23 14.67
N VAL A 31 -1.86 2.04 13.82
CA VAL A 31 -2.33 2.39 12.49
C VAL A 31 -2.59 1.10 11.69
N ALA A 32 -3.85 0.89 11.31
CA ALA A 32 -4.22 -0.20 10.41
C ALA A 32 -3.55 0.01 9.03
N GLY A 33 -3.30 -1.07 8.30
CA GLY A 33 -2.97 -0.95 6.88
C GLY A 33 -4.14 -0.34 6.09
N GLN A 34 -3.96 -0.04 4.80
CA GLN A 34 -5.08 0.40 3.96
C GLN A 34 -6.10 -0.75 3.72
N PRO A 35 -7.38 -0.44 3.48
CA PRO A 35 -8.38 -1.44 3.12
C PRO A 35 -8.03 -2.06 1.76
N LEU A 36 -8.22 -3.38 1.66
CA LEU A 36 -8.09 -4.16 0.42
C LEU A 36 -9.26 -3.94 -0.55
N GLY A 37 -10.39 -3.45 -0.03
CA GLY A 37 -11.59 -3.13 -0.78
C GLY A 37 -12.84 -3.15 0.10
N ASN A 38 -13.94 -2.62 -0.44
CA ASN A 38 -15.22 -2.50 0.23
C ASN A 38 -16.39 -2.96 -0.67
N PHE A 39 -17.53 -3.23 -0.03
CA PHE A 39 -18.82 -3.31 -0.71
C PHE A 39 -19.80 -2.41 0.02
N CYS A 40 -20.38 -1.46 -0.71
CA CYS A 40 -21.59 -0.78 -0.28
C CYS A 40 -22.81 -1.63 -0.68
N GLY A 41 -23.93 -1.45 0.01
CA GLY A 41 -25.13 -2.26 -0.18
C GLY A 41 -26.40 -1.42 -0.27
N ASP A 42 -27.29 -1.85 -1.15
CA ASP A 42 -28.45 -1.10 -1.64
C ASP A 42 -29.63 -1.06 -0.66
N SER A 43 -29.35 -1.17 0.65
CA SER A 43 -30.34 -1.32 1.72
C SER A 43 -30.96 0.01 2.19
N GLY A 44 -30.72 1.07 1.43
CA GLY A 44 -31.12 2.45 1.68
C GLY A 44 -30.08 3.26 2.44
N ASN A 45 -30.28 4.58 2.49
CA ASN A 45 -29.30 5.52 3.02
C ASN A 45 -29.79 6.11 4.36
N TYR A 46 -28.87 6.68 5.14
CA TYR A 46 -29.15 7.40 6.38
C TYR A 46 -28.69 8.85 6.30
N THR A 47 -29.33 9.78 7.00
CA THR A 47 -28.92 11.20 6.97
C THR A 47 -27.84 11.51 8.00
N ALA A 48 -27.06 12.58 7.76
CA ALA A 48 -26.10 13.08 8.73
C ALA A 48 -26.76 13.38 10.09
N ASN A 49 -26.11 12.96 11.17
CA ASN A 49 -26.58 13.05 12.56
C ASN A 49 -27.90 12.30 12.86
N SER A 50 -28.32 11.36 12.00
CA SER A 50 -29.44 10.46 12.28
C SER A 50 -29.16 9.48 13.43
N THR A 51 -30.23 8.92 14.00
CA THR A 51 -30.17 7.82 14.98
C THR A 51 -29.33 6.64 14.46
N TYR A 52 -29.45 6.30 13.17
CA TYR A 52 -28.66 5.25 12.54
C TYR A 52 -27.15 5.53 12.61
N GLN A 53 -26.72 6.76 12.27
CA GLN A 53 -25.31 7.15 12.38
C GLN A 53 -24.83 7.16 13.84
N GLY A 54 -25.69 7.55 14.77
CA GLY A 54 -25.43 7.45 16.22
C GLY A 54 -25.23 6.00 16.69
N ASN A 55 -26.03 5.07 16.17
CA ASN A 55 -25.89 3.63 16.45
C ASN A 55 -24.57 3.08 15.88
N ILE A 56 -24.19 3.44 14.64
CA ILE A 56 -22.86 3.07 14.10
C ILE A 56 -21.73 3.61 14.99
N ARG A 57 -21.80 4.88 15.41
CA ARG A 57 -20.78 5.52 16.27
C ARG A 57 -20.66 4.85 17.65
N SER A 58 -21.77 4.34 18.19
CA SER A 58 -21.77 3.60 19.46
C SER A 58 -21.21 2.18 19.30
N LEU A 59 -21.45 1.54 18.15
CA LEU A 59 -20.86 0.25 17.80
C LEU A 59 -19.36 0.37 17.50
N SER A 60 -18.91 1.43 16.83
CA SER A 60 -17.47 1.65 16.56
C SER A 60 -16.65 1.91 17.83
N ALA A 61 -17.27 2.42 18.90
CA ALA A 61 -16.62 2.56 20.21
C ALA A 61 -16.50 1.24 21.00
N THR A 62 -17.32 0.22 20.69
CA THR A 62 -17.45 -1.00 21.52
C THR A 62 -17.01 -2.28 20.82
N LEU A 63 -17.43 -2.48 19.56
CA LEU A 63 -17.16 -3.70 18.80
C LEU A 63 -15.65 -3.99 18.59
N PRO A 64 -14.75 -3.00 18.35
CA PRO A 64 -13.31 -3.27 18.25
C PRO A 64 -12.73 -3.87 19.53
N LYS A 65 -13.20 -3.43 20.70
CA LYS A 65 -12.78 -3.99 21.99
C LYS A 65 -13.35 -5.40 22.21
N ASN A 66 -14.59 -5.63 21.78
CA ASN A 66 -15.22 -6.95 21.87
C ASN A 66 -14.50 -7.98 20.98
N ALA A 67 -14.16 -7.61 19.74
CA ALA A 67 -13.43 -8.47 18.82
C ALA A 67 -12.01 -8.79 19.33
N SER A 68 -11.27 -7.78 19.81
CA SER A 68 -9.89 -7.94 20.29
C SER A 68 -9.74 -8.65 21.64
N SER A 69 -10.74 -8.56 22.52
CA SER A 69 -10.77 -9.31 23.79
C SER A 69 -11.35 -10.72 23.66
N SER A 70 -12.06 -11.00 22.57
CA SER A 70 -12.54 -12.34 22.23
C SER A 70 -11.38 -13.29 21.92
N ARG A 71 -11.36 -14.48 22.53
CA ARG A 71 -10.36 -15.53 22.25
C ARG A 71 -10.34 -15.93 20.78
N THR A 72 -11.48 -15.82 20.11
CA THR A 72 -11.68 -16.17 18.70
C THR A 72 -11.43 -15.01 17.73
N LEU A 73 -11.05 -13.83 18.24
CA LEU A 73 -10.80 -12.61 17.45
C LEU A 73 -12.00 -12.16 16.60
N PHE A 74 -13.19 -12.41 17.12
CA PHE A 74 -14.47 -12.20 16.46
C PHE A 74 -15.49 -11.64 17.44
N ALA A 75 -16.32 -10.71 16.97
CA ALA A 75 -17.49 -10.24 17.69
C ALA A 75 -18.60 -9.82 16.72
N THR A 76 -19.83 -9.92 17.20
CA THR A 76 -21.03 -9.35 16.58
C THR A 76 -21.72 -8.42 17.57
N ALA A 77 -22.54 -7.52 17.07
CA ALA A 77 -23.39 -6.66 17.88
C ALA A 77 -24.63 -6.22 17.10
N THR A 78 -25.69 -5.89 17.85
CA THR A 78 -26.92 -5.30 17.33
C THR A 78 -27.28 -4.11 18.21
N LEU A 79 -27.64 -2.96 17.62
CA LEU A 79 -28.01 -1.76 18.36
C LEU A 79 -29.12 -0.97 17.66
N GLY A 80 -30.04 -0.42 18.43
CA GLY A 80 -31.18 0.35 17.93
C GLY A 80 -32.44 -0.48 17.68
N ALA A 81 -33.43 0.14 17.05
CA ALA A 81 -34.72 -0.45 16.67
C ALA A 81 -35.12 0.04 15.27
N VAL A 82 -35.96 -0.71 14.55
CA VAL A 82 -36.44 -0.36 13.21
C VAL A 82 -37.08 1.05 13.22
N PRO A 83 -36.74 1.96 12.27
CA PRO A 83 -35.95 1.77 11.04
C PRO A 83 -34.44 2.01 11.16
N ASP A 84 -33.95 2.23 12.39
CA ASP A 84 -32.57 2.66 12.68
C ASP A 84 -31.69 1.58 13.35
N ILE A 85 -32.13 0.30 13.33
CA ILE A 85 -31.38 -0.83 13.88
C ILE A 85 -30.15 -1.14 13.02
N VAL A 86 -29.00 -1.30 13.67
CA VAL A 86 -27.72 -1.68 13.05
C VAL A 86 -27.31 -3.06 13.54
N TYR A 87 -27.08 -3.98 12.62
CA TYR A 87 -26.40 -5.25 12.83
C TYR A 87 -24.94 -5.09 12.41
N ALA A 88 -23.98 -5.60 13.18
CA ALA A 88 -22.56 -5.48 12.88
C ALA A 88 -21.77 -6.77 13.20
N LEU A 89 -20.74 -7.02 12.40
CA LEU A 89 -19.83 -8.18 12.51
C LEU A 89 -18.39 -7.72 12.27
N ALA A 90 -17.49 -8.11 13.16
CA ALA A 90 -16.05 -7.88 13.03
C ALA A 90 -15.27 -9.19 13.20
N LEU A 91 -14.34 -9.45 12.28
CA LEU A 91 -13.45 -10.62 12.28
C LEU A 91 -12.01 -10.17 12.06
N CYS A 92 -11.11 -10.41 13.01
CA CYS A 92 -9.67 -10.23 12.80
C CYS A 92 -9.01 -11.55 12.36
N ARG A 93 -7.86 -11.44 11.68
CA ARG A 93 -7.14 -12.60 11.16
C ARG A 93 -6.57 -13.45 12.29
N GLY A 94 -6.70 -14.78 12.18
CA GLY A 94 -6.44 -15.70 13.29
C GLY A 94 -5.00 -15.77 13.81
N ASP A 95 -4.00 -15.31 13.05
CA ASP A 95 -2.59 -15.15 13.45
C ASP A 95 -2.30 -13.81 14.16
N THR A 96 -3.31 -12.95 14.36
CA THR A 96 -3.15 -11.66 15.06
C THR A 96 -2.85 -11.90 16.55
N ALA A 97 -1.56 -11.89 16.90
CA ALA A 97 -1.10 -12.07 18.28
C ALA A 97 -1.33 -10.85 19.18
N ASN A 98 -1.42 -9.64 18.59
CA ASN A 98 -1.61 -8.40 19.32
C ASN A 98 -3.08 -7.96 19.32
N ALA A 99 -3.72 -8.00 20.49
CA ALA A 99 -5.10 -7.54 20.68
C ALA A 99 -5.30 -6.07 20.23
N SER A 100 -4.33 -5.17 20.47
CA SER A 100 -4.48 -3.77 20.05
C SER A 100 -4.44 -3.60 18.53
N ALA A 101 -3.77 -4.49 17.79
CA ALA A 101 -3.78 -4.48 16.33
C ALA A 101 -5.15 -4.89 15.76
N CYS A 102 -5.82 -5.89 16.36
CA CYS A 102 -7.20 -6.24 16.01
C CYS A 102 -8.16 -5.08 16.32
N ALA A 103 -8.04 -4.45 17.51
CA ALA A 103 -8.85 -3.29 17.87
C ALA A 103 -8.63 -2.10 16.91
N GLY A 104 -7.37 -1.78 16.60
CA GLY A 104 -7.03 -0.72 15.64
C GLY A 104 -7.59 -0.98 14.24
N CYS A 105 -7.46 -2.20 13.74
CA CYS A 105 -8.00 -2.60 12.43
C CYS A 105 -9.53 -2.46 12.37
N VAL A 106 -10.27 -2.97 13.36
CA VAL A 106 -11.74 -2.89 13.37
C VAL A 106 -12.22 -1.44 13.58
N ALA A 107 -11.51 -0.63 14.38
CA ALA A 107 -11.83 0.78 14.56
C ALA A 107 -11.61 1.60 13.27
N ALA A 108 -10.49 1.38 12.58
CA ALA A 108 -10.24 1.96 11.25
C ALA A 108 -11.29 1.51 10.25
N ALA A 109 -11.66 0.22 10.24
CA ALA A 109 -12.69 -0.30 9.36
C ALA A 109 -14.06 0.39 9.52
N PHE A 110 -14.43 0.83 10.73
CA PHE A 110 -15.64 1.62 10.93
C PHE A 110 -15.52 3.03 10.35
N GLN A 111 -14.35 3.66 10.47
CA GLN A 111 -14.10 4.99 9.92
C GLN A 111 -14.08 4.94 8.39
N ASP A 112 -13.31 4.02 7.81
CA ASP A 112 -13.20 3.85 6.37
C ASP A 112 -14.52 3.37 5.77
N ALA A 113 -15.33 2.54 6.45
CA ALA A 113 -16.67 2.20 5.98
C ALA A 113 -17.58 3.44 5.85
N GLN A 114 -17.48 4.41 6.75
CA GLN A 114 -18.24 5.66 6.68
C GLN A 114 -17.69 6.66 5.65
N GLN A 115 -16.44 6.48 5.18
CA GLN A 115 -15.83 7.30 4.13
C GLN A 115 -16.00 6.70 2.73
N LEU A 116 -15.89 5.37 2.61
CA LEU A 116 -15.95 4.61 1.36
C LEU A 116 -17.40 4.26 0.95
N CYS A 117 -18.31 4.17 1.91
CA CYS A 117 -19.76 4.02 1.70
C CYS A 117 -20.50 5.13 2.47
N PRO A 118 -20.33 6.40 2.06
CA PRO A 118 -20.87 7.53 2.80
C PRO A 118 -22.39 7.48 2.81
N TYR A 119 -22.97 7.48 4.02
CA TYR A 119 -24.41 7.44 4.27
C TYR A 119 -25.15 6.14 3.90
N ASP A 120 -24.48 5.08 3.46
CA ASP A 120 -25.14 3.80 3.15
C ASP A 120 -25.48 3.01 4.42
N LYS A 121 -26.68 2.41 4.47
CA LYS A 121 -27.04 1.58 5.63
C LYS A 121 -26.31 0.23 5.65
N ASP A 122 -25.79 -0.27 4.54
CA ASP A 122 -25.00 -1.51 4.47
C ASP A 122 -23.60 -1.25 3.89
N ALA A 123 -22.56 -1.55 4.66
CA ALA A 123 -21.18 -1.39 4.26
C ALA A 123 -20.31 -2.53 4.79
N THR A 124 -19.52 -3.15 3.91
CA THR A 124 -18.50 -4.15 4.22
C THR A 124 -17.12 -3.59 3.85
N VAL A 125 -16.12 -3.73 4.71
CA VAL A 125 -14.73 -3.34 4.43
C VAL A 125 -13.78 -4.48 4.81
N PHE A 126 -12.84 -4.78 3.91
CA PHE A 126 -11.80 -5.78 4.11
C PHE A 126 -10.42 -5.13 4.25
N TYR A 127 -9.62 -5.62 5.18
CA TYR A 127 -8.18 -5.36 5.31
C TYR A 127 -7.44 -6.70 5.29
N ASP A 128 -6.11 -6.66 5.13
CA ASP A 128 -5.28 -7.88 5.26
C ASP A 128 -5.33 -8.48 6.68
N ALA A 129 -5.67 -7.67 7.69
CA ALA A 129 -5.69 -8.06 9.11
C ALA A 129 -7.09 -8.22 9.74
N CYS A 130 -8.15 -7.69 9.13
CA CYS A 130 -9.53 -7.84 9.62
C CYS A 130 -10.58 -7.56 8.53
N ALA A 131 -11.83 -7.92 8.80
CA ALA A 131 -13.00 -7.52 8.03
C ALA A 131 -14.10 -7.00 8.97
N LEU A 132 -14.87 -6.03 8.49
CA LEU A 132 -16.03 -5.45 9.15
C LEU A 132 -17.22 -5.45 8.18
N ARG A 133 -18.42 -5.70 8.69
CA ARG A 133 -19.67 -5.25 8.04
C ARG A 133 -20.62 -4.65 9.08
N PHE A 134 -21.35 -3.61 8.67
CA PHE A 134 -22.61 -3.25 9.31
C PHE A 134 -23.75 -3.20 8.27
N SER A 135 -24.99 -3.43 8.70
CA SER A 135 -26.20 -3.36 7.86
C SER A 135 -27.44 -3.09 8.71
N ASN A 136 -28.48 -2.48 8.11
CA ASN A 136 -29.83 -2.44 8.68
C ASN A 136 -30.60 -3.76 8.46
N GLN A 137 -30.10 -4.61 7.55
CA GLN A 137 -30.63 -5.95 7.32
C GLN A 137 -29.96 -6.96 8.25
N ASN A 138 -30.72 -7.93 8.75
CA ASN A 138 -30.22 -8.91 9.72
C ASN A 138 -29.40 -10.04 9.08
N PHE A 139 -28.22 -9.70 8.53
CA PHE A 139 -27.26 -10.67 8.00
C PHE A 139 -26.61 -11.56 9.09
N LEU A 140 -26.86 -11.27 10.37
CA LEU A 140 -26.41 -12.09 11.49
C LEU A 140 -27.31 -13.32 11.71
N ALA A 141 -28.58 -13.29 11.28
CA ALA A 141 -29.51 -14.40 11.43
C ALA A 141 -29.15 -15.65 10.61
N SER A 142 -28.32 -15.50 9.58
CA SER A 142 -27.85 -16.60 8.72
C SER A 142 -26.33 -16.58 8.60
N THR A 143 -25.72 -17.76 8.63
CA THR A 143 -24.30 -17.97 8.27
C THR A 143 -24.13 -18.49 6.83
N ASN A 144 -25.22 -18.79 6.13
CA ASN A 144 -25.18 -19.10 4.70
C ASN A 144 -24.85 -17.80 3.95
N GLY A 145 -23.78 -17.82 3.16
CA GLY A 145 -23.06 -16.62 2.77
C GLY A 145 -23.82 -15.66 1.85
N ASP A 146 -23.57 -14.37 2.04
CA ASP A 146 -23.77 -13.38 0.99
C ASP A 146 -22.85 -13.71 -0.20
N ASN A 147 -23.37 -13.70 -1.42
CA ASN A 147 -22.61 -13.99 -2.64
C ASN A 147 -21.61 -12.88 -3.05
N LYS A 148 -21.30 -11.93 -2.15
CA LYS A 148 -20.34 -10.84 -2.37
C LYS A 148 -18.94 -11.29 -1.96
N PHE A 149 -18.11 -11.63 -2.95
CA PHE A 149 -16.70 -11.98 -2.77
C PHE A 149 -15.80 -10.97 -3.46
N LEU A 150 -14.81 -10.43 -2.74
CA LEU A 150 -13.72 -9.66 -3.32
C LEU A 150 -12.62 -10.63 -3.79
N ILE A 151 -12.38 -10.69 -5.08
CA ILE A 151 -11.43 -11.62 -5.73
C ILE A 151 -10.18 -10.82 -6.14
N LEU A 152 -9.02 -11.20 -5.60
CA LEU A 152 -7.73 -10.56 -5.87
C LEU A 152 -6.75 -11.61 -6.39
N MET A 153 -6.14 -11.39 -7.55
CA MET A 153 -5.20 -12.33 -8.17
C MET A 153 -3.80 -11.73 -8.28
N ASN A 154 -2.77 -12.56 -8.12
CA ASN A 154 -1.41 -12.19 -8.50
C ASN A 154 -1.31 -12.29 -10.03
N THR A 155 -1.12 -11.17 -10.74
CA THR A 155 -1.13 -11.18 -12.22
C THR A 155 -0.01 -12.04 -12.85
N LYS A 156 1.08 -12.32 -12.12
CA LYS A 156 2.21 -13.15 -12.58
C LYS A 156 1.82 -14.62 -12.61
N ASN A 157 2.19 -15.30 -13.69
CA ASN A 157 2.03 -16.74 -13.83
C ASN A 157 3.20 -17.48 -13.17
N VAL A 158 2.99 -18.73 -12.78
CA VAL A 158 4.08 -19.65 -12.41
C VAL A 158 4.86 -20.09 -13.65
N SER A 159 6.15 -20.39 -13.48
CA SER A 159 7.00 -20.98 -14.52
C SER A 159 6.78 -22.48 -14.70
N ALA A 160 6.21 -23.15 -13.71
CA ALA A 160 5.82 -24.55 -13.79
C ALA A 160 4.53 -24.73 -14.61
N PRO A 161 4.25 -25.91 -15.18
CA PRO A 161 3.00 -26.18 -15.90
C PRO A 161 1.79 -25.91 -14.98
N ALA A 162 0.89 -25.02 -15.42
CA ALA A 162 -0.24 -24.53 -14.61
C ALA A 162 -1.01 -25.68 -13.94
N LYS A 163 -1.40 -26.71 -14.69
CA LYS A 163 -2.12 -27.89 -14.18
C LYS A 163 -1.42 -28.61 -13.02
N VAL A 164 -0.09 -28.62 -12.97
CA VAL A 164 0.69 -29.28 -11.90
C VAL A 164 0.75 -28.39 -10.66
N PHE A 165 0.95 -27.09 -10.85
CA PHE A 165 0.95 -26.12 -9.77
C PHE A 165 -0.45 -25.95 -9.16
N ASP A 166 -1.49 -25.82 -9.99
CA ASP A 166 -2.89 -25.69 -9.58
C ASP A 166 -3.36 -26.93 -8.80
N ALA A 167 -2.83 -28.11 -9.11
CA ALA A 167 -3.09 -29.34 -8.35
C ALA A 167 -2.43 -29.32 -6.96
N ALA A 168 -1.18 -28.86 -6.85
CA ALA A 168 -0.48 -28.69 -5.57
C ALA A 168 -1.17 -27.62 -4.70
N VAL A 169 -1.52 -26.47 -5.27
CA VAL A 169 -2.39 -25.49 -4.62
C VAL A 169 -3.69 -26.17 -4.18
N GLY A 170 -4.35 -26.93 -5.06
CA GLY A 170 -5.56 -27.71 -4.77
C GLY A 170 -5.47 -28.63 -3.54
N VAL A 171 -4.32 -29.27 -3.31
CA VAL A 171 -4.07 -30.08 -2.11
C VAL A 171 -3.90 -29.20 -0.87
N LEU A 172 -2.98 -28.22 -0.93
CA LEU A 172 -2.69 -27.29 0.15
C LEU A 172 -3.93 -26.57 0.68
N ILE A 173 -4.76 -26.03 -0.22
CA ILE A 173 -5.96 -25.27 0.16
C ILE A 173 -7.01 -26.15 0.82
N ASN A 174 -7.17 -27.38 0.32
CA ASN A 174 -8.19 -28.28 0.80
C ASN A 174 -7.84 -28.74 2.23
N ALA A 175 -6.59 -29.15 2.45
CA ALA A 175 -6.07 -29.47 3.77
C ALA A 175 -6.13 -28.27 4.74
N THR A 176 -5.77 -27.06 4.28
CA THR A 176 -5.85 -25.84 5.10
C THR A 176 -7.30 -25.50 5.46
N ALA A 177 -8.26 -25.72 4.56
CA ALA A 177 -9.69 -25.54 4.81
C ALA A 177 -10.27 -26.62 5.75
N ASP A 178 -9.84 -27.88 5.62
CA ASP A 178 -10.19 -28.96 6.54
C ASP A 178 -9.74 -28.63 7.97
N TYR A 179 -8.50 -28.19 8.16
CA TYR A 179 -7.97 -27.79 9.47
C TYR A 179 -8.67 -26.54 10.02
N ALA A 180 -8.84 -25.50 9.20
CA ALA A 180 -9.55 -24.28 9.59
C ALA A 180 -10.98 -24.60 10.06
N ALA A 181 -11.67 -25.51 9.37
CA ALA A 181 -13.00 -25.95 9.77
C ALA A 181 -12.97 -26.82 11.04
N ALA A 182 -12.19 -27.90 11.09
CA ALA A 182 -12.34 -28.94 12.11
C ALA A 182 -11.48 -28.75 13.37
N ASN A 183 -10.29 -28.16 13.24
CA ASN A 183 -9.25 -28.19 14.29
C ASN A 183 -8.98 -26.84 14.96
N SER A 184 -9.66 -25.77 14.53
CA SER A 184 -9.40 -24.41 14.99
C SER A 184 -10.64 -23.75 15.60
N SER A 185 -10.54 -23.35 16.89
CA SER A 185 -11.59 -22.57 17.55
C SER A 185 -11.71 -21.13 17.01
N ARG A 186 -10.67 -20.62 16.34
CA ARG A 186 -10.69 -19.38 15.57
C ARG A 186 -11.26 -19.55 14.16
N ARG A 187 -11.66 -20.78 13.80
CA ARG A 187 -11.95 -21.24 12.43
C ARG A 187 -10.87 -20.83 11.42
N PHE A 188 -9.60 -20.85 11.86
CA PHE A 188 -8.43 -20.34 11.13
C PHE A 188 -7.38 -21.43 10.94
N GLY A 189 -6.84 -21.55 9.73
CA GLY A 189 -5.76 -22.46 9.39
C GLY A 189 -4.73 -21.81 8.46
N THR A 190 -3.48 -22.21 8.61
CA THR A 190 -2.37 -21.88 7.71
C THR A 190 -1.63 -23.16 7.34
N GLY A 191 -1.11 -23.22 6.11
CA GLY A 191 -0.35 -24.37 5.64
C GLY A 191 0.79 -23.97 4.72
N GLU A 192 1.75 -24.87 4.57
CA GLU A 192 2.77 -24.82 3.52
C GLU A 192 2.94 -26.17 2.85
N GLU A 193 3.24 -26.15 1.55
CA GLU A 193 3.56 -27.32 0.73
C GLU A 193 4.84 -27.06 -0.07
N GLY A 194 5.73 -28.07 -0.17
CA GLY A 194 6.95 -27.97 -0.98
C GLY A 194 6.67 -28.18 -2.47
N PHE A 195 7.14 -27.26 -3.32
CA PHE A 195 6.92 -27.31 -4.76
C PHE A 195 8.17 -26.86 -5.54
N ASN A 196 8.75 -27.76 -6.34
CA ASN A 196 9.92 -27.51 -7.20
C ASN A 196 11.09 -26.74 -6.51
N GLY A 197 11.44 -27.14 -5.28
CA GLY A 197 12.51 -26.49 -4.49
C GLY A 197 12.11 -25.17 -3.81
N SER A 198 10.88 -24.70 -4.00
CA SER A 198 10.26 -23.59 -3.29
C SER A 198 9.12 -24.09 -2.38
N LYS A 199 8.35 -23.15 -1.80
CA LYS A 199 7.14 -23.43 -1.02
C LYS A 199 5.94 -22.63 -1.52
N ILE A 200 4.76 -23.24 -1.43
CA ILE A 200 3.46 -22.57 -1.56
C ILE A 200 2.91 -22.40 -0.14
N TYR A 201 2.38 -21.22 0.18
CA TYR A 201 1.81 -20.88 1.48
C TYR A 201 0.30 -20.66 1.32
N GLY A 202 -0.50 -21.21 2.24
CA GLY A 202 -1.96 -21.13 2.21
C GLY A 202 -2.55 -20.67 3.54
N LEU A 203 -3.69 -19.98 3.49
CA LEU A 203 -4.44 -19.51 4.65
C LEU A 203 -5.95 -19.62 4.36
N ALA A 204 -6.70 -20.18 5.29
CA ALA A 204 -8.16 -20.25 5.23
C ALA A 204 -8.78 -19.80 6.56
N GLN A 205 -9.87 -19.03 6.52
CA GLN A 205 -10.59 -18.62 7.73
C GLN A 205 -12.10 -18.54 7.50
N CYS A 206 -12.89 -18.92 8.51
CA CYS A 206 -14.34 -18.63 8.59
C CYS A 206 -14.66 -17.73 9.79
N THR A 207 -15.88 -17.21 9.87
CA THR A 207 -16.37 -16.60 11.12
C THR A 207 -16.58 -17.69 12.19
N PRO A 208 -16.08 -17.50 13.44
CA PRO A 208 -16.18 -18.47 14.52
C PRO A 208 -17.59 -18.94 14.94
N ASP A 209 -18.63 -18.20 14.57
CA ASP A 209 -20.05 -18.56 14.77
C ASP A 209 -20.55 -19.66 13.82
N MET A 210 -19.83 -19.95 12.73
CA MET A 210 -20.20 -21.01 11.79
C MET A 210 -20.00 -22.40 12.39
N ALA A 211 -20.90 -23.32 12.09
CA ALA A 211 -20.71 -24.76 12.35
C ALA A 211 -19.60 -25.34 11.45
N THR A 212 -18.98 -26.46 11.87
CA THR A 212 -17.86 -27.09 11.15
C THR A 212 -18.22 -27.41 9.69
N ALA A 213 -19.38 -28.03 9.45
CA ALA A 213 -19.85 -28.36 8.11
C ALA A 213 -20.12 -27.11 7.26
N THR A 214 -20.73 -26.06 7.83
CA THR A 214 -21.03 -24.80 7.12
C THR A 214 -19.76 -24.04 6.75
N CYS A 215 -18.80 -23.92 7.68
CA CYS A 215 -17.49 -23.33 7.39
C CYS A 215 -16.77 -24.12 6.29
N ARG A 216 -16.78 -25.46 6.37
CA ARG A 216 -16.12 -26.30 5.38
C ARG A 216 -16.77 -26.22 4.00
N SER A 217 -18.09 -26.14 3.94
CA SER A 217 -18.86 -25.95 2.71
C SER A 217 -18.58 -24.57 2.08
N CYS A 218 -18.55 -23.51 2.89
CA CYS A 218 -18.21 -22.15 2.45
C CYS A 218 -16.80 -22.10 1.83
N LEU A 219 -15.79 -22.62 2.54
CA LEU A 219 -14.43 -22.73 2.02
C LEU A 219 -14.34 -23.65 0.79
N GLY A 220 -15.12 -24.73 0.75
CA GLY A 220 -15.22 -25.61 -0.42
C GLY A 220 -15.76 -24.91 -1.67
N GLY A 221 -16.76 -24.03 -1.51
CA GLY A 221 -17.26 -23.18 -2.58
C GLY A 221 -16.19 -22.21 -3.11
N ILE A 222 -15.40 -21.62 -2.21
CA ILE A 222 -14.25 -20.79 -2.59
C ILE A 222 -13.19 -21.59 -3.35
N VAL A 223 -12.82 -22.79 -2.87
CA VAL A 223 -11.89 -23.71 -3.54
C VAL A 223 -12.39 -24.05 -4.95
N GLY A 224 -13.69 -24.32 -5.11
CA GLY A 224 -14.31 -24.60 -6.42
C GLY A 224 -14.24 -23.44 -7.42
N MET A 225 -14.10 -22.19 -6.96
CA MET A 225 -13.92 -21.03 -7.84
C MET A 225 -12.48 -20.86 -8.33
N MET A 226 -11.48 -21.49 -7.70
CA MET A 226 -10.07 -21.23 -8.00
C MET A 226 -9.63 -21.56 -9.44
N PRO A 227 -10.04 -22.69 -10.07
CA PRO A 227 -9.66 -22.97 -11.46
C PRO A 227 -10.15 -21.91 -12.45
N LYS A 228 -11.25 -21.21 -12.14
CA LYS A 228 -11.80 -20.13 -12.99
C LYS A 228 -10.98 -18.84 -12.90
N TYR A 229 -10.49 -18.48 -11.72
CA TYR A 229 -9.90 -17.16 -11.48
C TYR A 229 -8.37 -17.15 -11.32
N PHE A 230 -7.76 -18.28 -10.95
CA PHE A 230 -6.35 -18.33 -10.52
C PHE A 230 -5.49 -19.40 -11.21
N SER A 231 -5.99 -20.08 -12.25
CA SER A 231 -5.20 -21.12 -12.93
C SER A 231 -3.86 -20.56 -13.43
N GLY A 232 -2.77 -21.22 -13.02
CA GLY A 232 -1.40 -20.82 -13.31
C GLY A 232 -0.92 -19.54 -12.62
N LYS A 233 -1.67 -18.93 -11.70
CA LYS A 233 -1.26 -17.70 -11.00
C LYS A 233 -0.41 -17.99 -9.75
N GLN A 234 0.61 -17.16 -9.51
CA GLN A 234 1.52 -17.28 -8.35
C GLN A 234 0.85 -17.06 -6.97
N GLY A 235 -0.38 -16.57 -6.96
CA GLY A 235 -1.12 -16.26 -5.73
C GLY A 235 -2.53 -15.78 -6.06
N GLY A 236 -3.43 -15.90 -5.09
CA GLY A 236 -4.83 -15.57 -5.24
C GLY A 236 -5.55 -15.50 -3.90
N ARG A 237 -6.53 -14.60 -3.79
CA ARG A 237 -7.33 -14.34 -2.59
C ARG A 237 -8.80 -14.26 -2.97
N ILE A 238 -9.65 -14.88 -2.16
CA ILE A 238 -11.10 -14.72 -2.23
C ILE A 238 -11.56 -14.32 -0.83
N LEU A 239 -12.02 -13.09 -0.71
CA LEU A 239 -12.41 -12.45 0.54
C LEU A 239 -13.94 -12.36 0.59
N GLY A 240 -14.57 -13.26 1.36
CA GLY A 240 -15.96 -13.16 1.79
C GLY A 240 -16.02 -12.86 3.28
N LEU A 241 -17.11 -12.24 3.73
CA LEU A 241 -17.29 -11.89 5.15
C LEU A 241 -17.37 -13.13 6.05
N ARG A 242 -18.05 -14.19 5.57
CA ARG A 242 -18.28 -15.44 6.31
C ARG A 242 -17.12 -16.42 6.19
N CYS A 243 -16.49 -16.51 5.03
CA CYS A 243 -15.25 -17.27 4.85
C CYS A 243 -14.37 -16.62 3.79
N HIS A 244 -13.06 -16.76 3.97
CA HIS A 244 -12.06 -16.25 3.05
C HIS A 244 -10.81 -17.13 2.99
N TYR A 245 -10.02 -16.91 1.95
CA TYR A 245 -8.90 -17.76 1.60
C TYR A 245 -7.81 -16.99 0.84
N ARG A 246 -6.54 -17.39 1.00
CA ARG A 246 -5.37 -16.86 0.27
C ARG A 246 -4.29 -17.94 0.06
N TYR A 247 -3.63 -17.93 -1.09
CA TYR A 247 -2.26 -18.46 -1.25
C TYR A 247 -1.33 -17.45 -1.92
N GLU A 248 -0.04 -17.68 -1.70
CA GLU A 248 1.07 -17.05 -2.41
C GLU A 248 2.26 -18.04 -2.43
N ILE A 249 3.23 -17.81 -3.31
CA ILE A 249 4.56 -18.48 -3.30
C ILE A 249 5.58 -17.84 -2.32
N TYR A 250 5.12 -16.97 -1.42
CA TYR A 250 5.92 -16.30 -0.39
C TYR A 250 5.16 -16.27 0.94
N PRO A 251 5.83 -16.23 2.11
CA PRO A 251 5.15 -16.21 3.40
C PRO A 251 4.44 -14.87 3.66
N PHE A 252 3.20 -14.91 4.15
CA PHE A 252 2.35 -13.72 4.38
C PHE A 252 1.56 -13.72 5.70
N PHE A 253 1.74 -14.75 6.53
CA PHE A 253 1.14 -14.88 7.87
C PHE A 253 2.23 -14.99 8.93
N ASN A 254 1.90 -14.64 10.17
CA ASN A 254 2.85 -14.66 11.28
C ASN A 254 2.95 -16.06 11.93
N GLY A 255 4.15 -16.44 12.35
CA GLY A 255 4.42 -17.69 13.06
C GLY A 255 4.78 -18.86 12.13
N VAL A 256 4.64 -20.08 12.64
CA VAL A 256 4.89 -21.32 11.90
C VAL A 256 3.59 -21.80 11.28
N SER A 257 3.64 -22.28 10.03
CA SER A 257 2.53 -22.91 9.32
C SER A 257 1.93 -24.05 10.15
N LEU A 258 0.61 -23.98 10.42
CA LEU A 258 -0.10 -24.96 11.25
C LEU A 258 -0.18 -26.35 10.58
N LEU A 259 -0.06 -26.39 9.25
CA LEU A 259 0.13 -27.58 8.44
C LEU A 259 1.44 -27.51 7.66
N GLN A 260 2.14 -28.64 7.57
CA GLN A 260 3.26 -28.84 6.66
C GLN A 260 2.96 -30.08 5.82
N LEU A 261 2.76 -29.90 4.52
CA LEU A 261 2.48 -30.97 3.58
C LEU A 261 3.80 -31.50 2.97
N PRO A 262 3.93 -32.81 2.72
CA PRO A 262 5.05 -33.36 1.97
C PRO A 262 5.15 -32.69 0.59
N ALA A 263 6.36 -32.49 0.09
CA ALA A 263 6.54 -31.95 -1.25
C ALA A 263 5.94 -32.91 -2.31
N ALA A 264 5.20 -32.36 -3.28
CA ALA A 264 4.59 -33.13 -4.35
C ALA A 264 5.68 -33.85 -5.18
N SER A 265 5.83 -35.15 -4.98
CA SER A 265 6.88 -35.93 -5.64
C SER A 265 6.48 -36.32 -7.06
N LEU A 266 7.11 -35.68 -8.04
CA LEU A 266 7.15 -36.19 -9.42
C LEU A 266 8.05 -37.43 -9.46
N GLY A 267 7.44 -38.60 -9.22
CA GLY A 267 7.91 -39.94 -9.62
C GLY A 267 9.35 -40.33 -9.25
N ALA A 268 9.51 -41.08 -8.15
CA ALA A 268 10.70 -41.91 -7.91
C ALA A 268 10.30 -43.39 -7.84
N PRO A 269 11.15 -44.36 -8.28
CA PRO A 269 10.75 -45.77 -8.40
C PRO A 269 10.59 -46.48 -7.05
N PRO A 270 9.85 -47.60 -6.99
CA PRO A 270 9.60 -48.32 -5.74
C PRO A 270 10.86 -49.06 -5.24
N ALA A 271 11.25 -48.81 -3.99
CA ALA A 271 12.23 -49.62 -3.27
C ALA A 271 11.58 -50.85 -2.61
N PRO A 272 12.33 -51.96 -2.35
CA PRO A 272 11.73 -53.27 -2.11
C PRO A 272 11.14 -53.50 -0.71
N SER A 273 10.28 -54.52 -0.63
CA SER A 273 9.54 -54.94 0.57
C SER A 273 10.44 -55.52 1.68
N PRO A 274 10.11 -55.34 2.98
CA PRO A 274 10.84 -55.94 4.10
C PRO A 274 10.44 -57.41 4.37
N ALA A 275 11.36 -58.17 4.97
CA ALA A 275 11.18 -59.55 5.44
C ALA A 275 11.51 -59.64 6.96
N PRO A 276 11.19 -60.73 7.69
CA PRO A 276 10.04 -60.67 8.60
C PRO A 276 10.39 -60.64 10.09
N VAL A 277 9.40 -60.21 10.89
CA VAL A 277 9.39 -60.28 12.36
C VAL A 277 9.22 -61.74 12.83
N ASN A 278 9.84 -62.12 13.95
CA ASN A 278 9.56 -63.39 14.62
C ASN A 278 9.09 -63.19 16.09
N VAL A 279 8.46 -64.22 16.64
CA VAL A 279 7.36 -64.11 17.63
C VAL A 279 7.79 -64.09 19.12
N THR A 280 6.98 -63.38 19.91
CA THR A 280 6.72 -63.37 21.38
C THR A 280 6.59 -64.76 22.06
N PRO A 281 6.29 -64.89 23.38
CA PRO A 281 6.59 -64.06 24.58
C PRO A 281 7.36 -64.92 25.65
N PRO A 282 6.85 -65.27 26.86
CA PRO A 282 6.43 -64.47 28.04
C PRO A 282 7.22 -64.74 29.35
N ALA A 283 7.05 -63.90 30.39
CA ALA A 283 6.66 -64.28 31.77
C ALA A 283 6.87 -63.14 32.80
N THR A 284 6.01 -63.09 33.83
CA THR A 284 5.98 -62.10 34.92
C THR A 284 6.57 -62.60 36.24
N THR A 285 7.41 -61.78 36.89
CA THR A 285 7.63 -61.60 38.34
C THR A 285 8.38 -60.27 38.52
N GLY A 286 8.38 -59.53 39.64
CA GLY A 286 7.68 -59.66 40.92
C GLY A 286 8.46 -58.94 42.04
N GLY A 287 7.93 -57.84 42.60
CA GLY A 287 8.32 -57.31 43.91
C GLY A 287 9.45 -56.25 44.02
N GLY A 288 9.06 -55.02 44.42
CA GLY A 288 9.59 -54.31 45.60
C GLY A 288 11.00 -53.66 45.62
N GLY A 289 11.07 -52.41 46.09
CA GLY A 289 12.27 -51.88 46.78
C GLY A 289 12.72 -50.47 46.38
N ASN A 290 12.50 -49.48 47.25
CA ASN A 290 13.15 -48.16 47.17
C ASN A 290 14.65 -48.25 47.53
N LYS A 291 15.51 -47.46 46.87
CA LYS A 291 16.17 -46.30 47.51
C LYS A 291 17.05 -45.44 46.58
N THR A 292 16.98 -44.14 46.86
CA THR A 292 17.73 -42.99 46.32
C THR A 292 19.25 -43.10 46.49
N GLY A 293 20.04 -42.43 45.63
CA GLY A 293 21.44 -42.14 46.00
C GLY A 293 22.49 -41.68 44.99
N ARG A 294 22.21 -41.02 43.84
CA ARG A 294 23.33 -40.54 42.97
C ARG A 294 23.08 -39.38 41.98
N VAL A 295 22.34 -38.32 42.35
CA VAL A 295 21.99 -37.21 41.42
C VAL A 295 22.87 -35.94 41.55
N LEU A 296 23.57 -35.71 42.67
CA LEU A 296 24.26 -34.42 42.92
C LEU A 296 25.55 -34.17 42.11
N ALA A 297 26.15 -35.17 41.46
CA ALA A 297 27.43 -35.00 40.77
C ALA A 297 27.32 -34.43 39.33
N ILE A 298 26.14 -34.46 38.72
CA ILE A 298 25.93 -34.07 37.31
C ILE A 298 25.16 -32.74 37.20
N ALA A 299 24.31 -32.42 38.19
CA ALA A 299 23.49 -31.19 38.16
C ALA A 299 24.31 -29.89 38.23
N LEU A 300 25.35 -29.84 39.06
CA LEU A 300 26.17 -28.64 39.26
C LEU A 300 26.91 -28.14 37.99
N PRO A 301 27.65 -28.98 37.23
CA PRO A 301 28.28 -28.51 35.99
C PRO A 301 27.27 -28.12 34.91
N ILE A 302 26.09 -28.76 34.86
CA ILE A 302 25.02 -28.40 33.91
C ILE A 302 24.43 -27.03 34.26
N VAL A 303 24.15 -26.75 35.54
CA VAL A 303 23.65 -25.43 35.98
C VAL A 303 24.69 -24.34 35.73
N ALA A 304 25.97 -24.60 36.00
CA ALA A 304 27.06 -23.66 35.70
C ALA A 304 27.18 -23.39 34.19
N ALA A 305 27.08 -24.42 33.34
CA ALA A 305 27.10 -24.28 31.88
C ALA A 305 25.88 -23.50 31.35
N ILE A 306 24.69 -23.72 31.91
CA ILE A 306 23.47 -22.97 31.58
C ILE A 306 23.61 -21.49 31.98
N ILE A 307 24.13 -21.20 33.18
CA ILE A 307 24.36 -19.81 33.63
C ILE A 307 25.40 -19.14 32.72
N ALA A 308 26.51 -19.82 32.40
CA ALA A 308 27.51 -19.31 31.47
C ALA A 308 26.92 -19.06 30.07
N ALA A 309 26.11 -19.99 29.54
CA ALA A 309 25.42 -19.82 28.27
C ALA A 309 24.41 -18.66 28.30
N VAL A 310 23.67 -18.46 29.40
CA VAL A 310 22.75 -17.33 29.57
C VAL A 310 23.50 -16.01 29.65
N VAL A 311 24.65 -15.95 30.35
CA VAL A 311 25.49 -14.75 30.42
C VAL A 311 26.12 -14.44 29.06
N ILE A 312 26.64 -15.46 28.35
CA ILE A 312 27.19 -15.31 26.99
C ILE A 312 26.10 -14.87 26.01
N CYS A 313 24.92 -15.51 26.05
CA CYS A 313 23.77 -15.08 25.26
C CYS A 313 23.37 -13.65 25.60
N PHE A 314 23.31 -13.25 26.88
CA PHE A 314 23.00 -11.87 27.28
C PHE A 314 24.08 -10.88 26.82
N TYR A 315 25.36 -11.26 26.83
CA TYR A 315 26.46 -10.41 26.35
C TYR A 315 26.47 -10.27 24.82
N ILE A 316 26.16 -11.36 24.10
CA ILE A 316 25.93 -11.36 22.65
C ILE A 316 24.68 -10.54 22.33
N TRP A 317 23.58 -10.70 23.07
CA TRP A 317 22.35 -9.97 22.87
C TRP A 317 22.57 -8.48 23.14
N LYS A 318 23.23 -8.10 24.25
CA LYS A 318 23.63 -6.72 24.52
C LYS A 318 24.53 -6.14 23.42
N ARG A 319 25.55 -6.86 22.96
CA ARG A 319 26.37 -6.46 21.79
C ARG A 319 25.55 -6.33 20.51
N LYS A 320 24.54 -7.19 20.30
CA LYS A 320 23.66 -7.17 19.12
C LYS A 320 22.60 -6.04 19.23
N THR A 321 22.15 -5.69 20.43
CA THR A 321 21.27 -4.57 20.74
C THR A 321 22.00 -3.23 20.68
N GLU A 322 23.28 -3.17 21.08
CA GLU A 322 24.12 -1.98 20.86
C GLU A 322 24.51 -1.81 19.39
N ARG A 323 24.74 -2.91 18.66
CA ARG A 323 24.86 -2.89 17.18
C ARG A 323 23.54 -2.57 16.46
N ALA A 324 22.39 -2.90 17.03
CA ALA A 324 21.06 -2.54 16.50
C ALA A 324 20.54 -1.18 16.99
N ARG A 325 21.23 -0.54 17.95
CA ARG A 325 21.03 0.86 18.35
C ARG A 325 21.95 1.83 17.62
N LYS A 326 22.93 1.33 16.85
CA LYS A 326 23.47 2.08 15.72
C LYS A 326 22.61 1.74 14.50
N PRO A 327 21.89 2.70 13.89
CA PRO A 327 21.36 2.51 12.56
C PRO A 327 22.53 2.19 11.62
N SER A 328 22.33 1.27 10.68
CA SER A 328 23.19 1.16 9.50
C SER A 328 22.91 2.37 8.61
N ILE A 329 23.51 3.51 8.97
CA ILE A 329 23.87 4.54 8.00
C ILE A 329 24.80 3.82 7.01
N ALA A 330 24.51 3.91 5.71
CA ALA A 330 25.47 3.52 4.69
C ALA A 330 26.68 4.43 4.88
N ASP A 331 27.84 3.84 5.16
CA ASP A 331 29.06 4.56 5.55
C ASP A 331 29.36 5.64 4.50
N PRO A 332 29.25 6.94 4.82
CA PRO A 332 29.58 8.00 3.88
C PRO A 332 31.11 8.03 3.79
N THR A 333 31.65 7.31 2.81
CA THR A 333 33.10 7.12 2.67
C THR A 333 33.86 8.38 2.25
N ASP A 334 33.19 9.53 2.14
CA ASP A 334 33.82 10.83 1.94
C ASP A 334 33.58 11.78 3.12
N PRO A 335 34.66 12.30 3.76
CA PRO A 335 34.54 13.28 4.85
C PRO A 335 34.04 14.67 4.39
N GLU A 336 33.88 14.90 3.08
CA GLU A 336 33.32 16.15 2.53
C GLU A 336 31.78 16.24 2.70
N ASP A 337 31.05 15.12 2.62
CA ASP A 337 29.58 15.08 2.74
C ASP A 337 29.09 15.58 4.13
N ILE A 338 29.92 15.43 5.18
CA ILE A 338 29.59 15.86 6.55
C ILE A 338 29.71 17.39 6.71
N GLY A 339 30.70 18.02 6.07
CA GLY A 339 30.92 19.47 6.14
C GLY A 339 29.82 20.29 5.47
N SER A 340 29.14 19.70 4.48
CA SER A 340 28.00 20.31 3.79
C SER A 340 26.78 20.49 4.72
N ILE A 341 26.49 19.47 5.55
CA ILE A 341 25.28 19.45 6.39
C ILE A 341 25.33 20.49 7.52
N ASP A 342 26.50 20.69 8.15
CA ASP A 342 26.64 21.70 9.22
C ASP A 342 26.38 23.14 8.72
N SER A 343 26.65 23.42 7.44
CA SER A 343 26.36 24.72 6.82
C SER A 343 24.87 25.00 6.58
N LEU A 344 24.03 23.97 6.64
CA LEU A 344 22.59 24.00 6.39
C LEU A 344 21.77 24.10 7.68
N ILE A 345 22.40 24.07 8.86
CA ILE A 345 21.70 24.14 10.14
C ILE A 345 21.29 25.59 10.43
N LEU A 346 19.99 25.82 10.53
CA LEU A 346 19.38 27.10 10.91
C LEU A 346 18.81 27.00 12.34
N SER A 347 18.98 28.05 13.15
CA SER A 347 18.46 28.05 14.52
C SER A 347 16.94 28.26 14.56
N ILE A 348 16.29 27.66 15.56
CA ILE A 348 14.85 27.85 15.81
C ILE A 348 14.52 29.31 16.11
N SER A 349 15.45 30.04 16.74
CA SER A 349 15.32 31.49 16.99
C SER A 349 15.23 32.29 15.69
N THR A 350 16.07 31.98 14.70
CA THR A 350 16.04 32.64 13.38
C THR A 350 14.72 32.33 12.66
N LEU A 351 14.28 31.07 12.69
CA LEU A 351 13.05 30.66 12.02
C LEU A 351 11.78 31.17 12.71
N ARG A 352 11.77 31.30 14.05
CA ARG A 352 10.70 31.99 14.78
C ARG A 352 10.62 33.47 14.37
N VAL A 353 11.74 34.20 14.33
CA VAL A 353 11.71 35.60 13.86
C VAL A 353 11.24 35.69 12.40
N ALA A 354 11.75 34.82 11.52
CA ALA A 354 11.43 34.85 10.10
C ALA A 354 9.95 34.54 9.78
N THR A 355 9.25 33.77 10.62
CA THR A 355 7.86 33.30 10.39
C THR A 355 6.83 33.98 11.30
N ASP A 356 7.22 35.02 12.03
CA ASP A 356 6.46 35.65 13.12
C ASP A 356 5.93 34.61 14.14
N ASN A 357 6.86 33.84 14.68
CA ASN A 357 6.63 32.71 15.60
C ASN A 357 5.66 31.64 15.06
N PHE A 358 5.71 31.38 13.75
CA PHE A 358 4.82 30.46 13.03
C PHE A 358 3.34 30.89 13.09
N ASP A 359 3.06 32.19 12.95
CA ASP A 359 1.69 32.70 12.92
C ASP A 359 0.86 32.09 11.77
N ASP A 360 -0.43 31.85 12.02
CA ASP A 360 -1.34 31.25 11.03
C ASP A 360 -1.57 32.17 9.81
N SER A 361 -1.35 33.48 9.90
CA SER A 361 -1.37 34.40 8.75
C SER A 361 -0.25 34.12 7.74
N ASN A 362 0.86 33.53 8.18
CA ASN A 362 1.98 33.12 7.34
C ASN A 362 1.80 31.70 6.76
N LYS A 363 0.70 31.00 7.07
CA LYS A 363 0.46 29.62 6.62
C LYS A 363 0.24 29.54 5.11
N LEU A 364 1.11 28.81 4.42
CA LEU A 364 1.04 28.56 2.97
C LEU A 364 0.17 27.33 2.64
N GLY A 365 0.16 26.33 3.53
CA GLY A 365 -0.62 25.10 3.37
C GLY A 365 -0.40 24.11 4.52
N GLU A 366 -1.24 23.09 4.59
CA GLU A 366 -1.16 21.99 5.56
C GLU A 366 -1.56 20.68 4.88
N GLY A 367 -0.87 19.59 5.21
CA GLY A 367 -1.17 18.26 4.70
C GLY A 367 -0.63 17.16 5.62
N GLY A 368 -0.68 15.90 5.17
CA GLY A 368 -0.26 14.73 5.97
C GLY A 368 1.20 14.75 6.45
N PHE A 369 2.04 15.61 5.84
CA PHE A 369 3.46 15.77 6.14
C PHE A 369 3.77 16.95 7.08
N GLY A 370 2.77 17.74 7.46
CA GLY A 370 2.92 18.91 8.36
C GLY A 370 2.38 20.21 7.78
N VAL A 371 2.75 21.32 8.41
CA VAL A 371 2.33 22.68 8.04
C VAL A 371 3.49 23.43 7.40
N VAL A 372 3.22 24.18 6.33
CA VAL A 372 4.21 25.04 5.65
C VAL A 372 3.89 26.50 5.92
N TYR A 373 4.88 27.25 6.40
CA TYR A 373 4.80 28.69 6.66
C TYR A 373 5.68 29.46 5.68
N LYS A 374 5.25 30.66 5.29
CA LYS A 374 6.12 31.66 4.68
C LYS A 374 7.00 32.26 5.77
N GLY A 375 8.23 32.60 5.43
CA GLY A 375 9.05 33.47 6.25
C GLY A 375 9.98 34.34 5.42
N VAL A 376 10.60 35.32 6.09
CA VAL A 376 11.64 36.18 5.51
C VAL A 376 12.84 36.14 6.44
N LEU A 377 13.98 35.67 5.93
CA LEU A 377 15.24 35.66 6.69
C LEU A 377 15.78 37.09 6.89
N PRO A 378 16.67 37.32 7.88
CA PRO A 378 17.33 38.62 8.07
C PRO A 378 18.17 39.12 6.87
N SER A 379 18.35 38.28 5.85
CA SER A 379 18.97 38.58 4.56
C SER A 379 17.97 39.04 3.48
N ASP A 380 16.73 39.39 3.87
CA ASP A 380 15.57 39.66 3.01
C ASP A 380 15.18 38.50 2.07
N GLN A 381 15.71 37.30 2.31
CA GLN A 381 15.40 36.11 1.52
C GLN A 381 14.07 35.50 1.97
N GLU A 382 13.08 35.46 1.06
CA GLU A 382 11.83 34.73 1.26
C GLU A 382 12.06 33.21 1.28
N ILE A 383 11.46 32.53 2.26
CA ILE A 383 11.59 31.10 2.50
C ILE A 383 10.23 30.42 2.75
N ALA A 384 10.18 29.11 2.51
CA ALA A 384 9.08 28.24 2.91
C ALA A 384 9.57 27.27 3.99
N VAL A 385 8.97 27.31 5.19
CA VAL A 385 9.34 26.50 6.35
C VAL A 385 8.30 25.40 6.58
N LYS A 386 8.63 24.17 6.20
CA LYS A 386 7.81 22.96 6.42
C LYS A 386 8.11 22.42 7.82
N ARG A 387 7.15 22.57 8.73
CA ARG A 387 7.18 22.05 10.10
C ARG A 387 6.61 20.65 10.12
N LEU A 388 7.49 19.64 10.21
CA LEU A 388 7.11 18.23 10.16
C LEU A 388 6.33 17.83 11.42
N SER A 389 5.30 17.01 11.24
CA SER A 389 4.43 16.56 12.34
C SER A 389 5.22 15.78 13.40
N GLN A 390 5.08 16.17 14.67
CA GLN A 390 5.79 15.55 15.79
C GLN A 390 5.31 14.13 16.13
N SER A 391 4.13 13.72 15.66
CA SER A 391 3.44 12.50 16.10
C SER A 391 3.72 11.24 15.26
N SER A 392 4.40 11.36 14.11
CA SER A 392 4.61 10.24 13.20
C SER A 392 6.06 9.73 13.19
N ARG A 393 6.24 8.40 13.18
CA ARG A 393 7.55 7.78 12.86
C ARG A 393 8.02 8.12 11.45
N GLN A 394 7.05 8.37 10.58
CA GLN A 394 7.22 8.70 9.18
C GLN A 394 7.93 10.05 8.98
N GLY A 395 7.61 11.09 9.76
CA GLY A 395 8.30 12.39 9.69
C GLY A 395 9.80 12.32 10.00
N ILE A 396 10.28 11.28 10.71
CA ILE A 396 11.71 11.04 10.93
C ILE A 396 12.36 10.31 9.75
N GLU A 397 11.62 9.45 9.04
CA GLU A 397 12.10 8.83 7.79
C GLU A 397 12.10 9.84 6.64
N GLU A 398 11.08 10.68 6.55
CA GLU A 398 10.96 11.79 5.59
C GLU A 398 12.08 12.81 5.80
N LEU A 399 12.28 13.27 7.04
CA LEU A 399 13.41 14.15 7.39
C LEU A 399 14.76 13.55 6.95
N LYS A 400 14.97 12.23 7.10
CA LYS A 400 16.19 11.57 6.66
C LYS A 400 16.31 11.49 5.14
N ASN A 401 15.23 11.14 4.45
CA ASN A 401 15.21 11.09 2.99
C ASN A 401 15.50 12.47 2.41
N GLU A 402 14.78 13.50 2.86
CA GLU A 402 14.99 14.88 2.40
C GLU A 402 16.40 15.37 2.77
N LEU A 403 16.91 15.11 3.99
CA LEU A 403 18.27 15.52 4.40
C LEU A 403 19.39 14.84 3.59
N VAL A 404 19.25 13.55 3.26
CA VAL A 404 20.24 12.82 2.43
C VAL A 404 20.25 13.34 0.99
N LEU A 405 19.13 13.90 0.51
CA LEU A 405 19.01 14.43 -0.84
C LEU A 405 19.58 15.86 -0.99
N VAL A 406 19.66 16.64 0.10
CA VAL A 406 20.18 18.04 0.06
C VAL A 406 21.60 18.13 -0.46
N ALA A 407 22.46 17.18 -0.08
CA ALA A 407 23.85 17.15 -0.50
C ALA A 407 24.01 16.84 -2.01
N LYS A 408 22.97 16.33 -2.69
CA LYS A 408 23.10 15.68 -4.01
C LYS A 408 22.11 16.15 -5.08
N LEU A 409 21.09 16.92 -4.72
CA LEU A 409 20.09 17.47 -5.66
C LEU A 409 20.28 18.97 -5.90
N GLN A 410 20.85 19.33 -7.05
CA GLN A 410 20.91 20.71 -7.52
C GLN A 410 20.52 20.80 -8.99
N HIS A 411 19.26 21.13 -9.27
CA HIS A 411 18.76 21.28 -10.63
C HIS A 411 17.63 22.32 -10.70
N LYS A 412 17.57 23.09 -11.80
CA LYS A 412 16.62 24.22 -11.98
C LYS A 412 15.14 23.84 -11.94
N ASN A 413 14.81 22.56 -12.16
CA ASN A 413 13.44 22.03 -12.10
C ASN A 413 13.16 21.16 -10.87
N LEU A 414 13.98 21.26 -9.81
CA LEU A 414 13.70 20.72 -8.48
C LEU A 414 13.69 21.86 -7.45
N VAL A 415 12.88 21.76 -6.40
CA VAL A 415 12.86 22.76 -5.32
C VAL A 415 14.10 22.60 -4.45
N ARG A 416 14.83 23.69 -4.26
CA ARG A 416 16.06 23.70 -3.45
C ARG A 416 15.73 23.80 -1.96
N LEU A 417 16.19 22.84 -1.17
CA LEU A 417 16.30 23.00 0.28
C LEU A 417 17.45 23.98 0.59
N LEU A 418 17.17 24.94 1.47
CA LEU A 418 18.08 25.98 1.95
C LEU A 418 18.68 25.66 3.31
N GLY A 419 17.99 24.85 4.11
CA GLY A 419 18.44 24.49 5.45
C GLY A 419 17.48 23.61 6.23
N VAL A 420 17.91 23.21 7.42
CA VAL A 420 17.15 22.38 8.38
C VAL A 420 17.28 22.93 9.79
N CYS A 421 16.27 22.71 10.63
CA CYS A 421 16.33 22.98 12.07
C CYS A 421 15.87 21.74 12.84
N LEU A 422 16.72 21.30 13.78
CA LEU A 422 16.52 20.12 14.64
C LEU A 422 16.57 20.45 16.15
N GLU A 423 16.51 21.74 16.48
CA GLU A 423 16.55 22.26 17.85
C GLU A 423 15.20 22.09 18.57
N GLU A 424 15.20 22.10 19.91
CA GLU A 424 13.99 22.11 20.76
C GLU A 424 12.92 21.02 20.43
N HIS A 425 13.34 19.87 19.86
CA HIS A 425 12.49 18.78 19.33
C HIS A 425 11.69 19.10 18.05
N GLU A 426 11.79 20.33 17.55
CA GLU A 426 11.28 20.71 16.22
C GLU A 426 12.06 20.00 15.11
N LYS A 427 11.38 19.82 13.97
CA LYS A 427 11.94 19.21 12.76
C LYS A 427 11.44 20.03 11.58
N LEU A 428 12.24 21.03 11.19
CA LEU A 428 11.87 21.98 10.16
C LEU A 428 12.76 21.77 8.93
N LEU A 429 12.13 21.79 7.76
CA LEU A 429 12.78 21.83 6.46
C LEU A 429 12.52 23.21 5.85
N VAL A 430 13.57 23.89 5.40
CA VAL A 430 13.50 25.26 4.88
C VAL A 430 13.85 25.25 3.40
N TYR A 431 12.93 25.67 2.54
CA TYR A 431 13.08 25.71 1.08
C TYR A 431 13.02 27.14 0.55
N GLU A 432 13.43 27.33 -0.71
CA GLU A 432 13.11 28.54 -1.45
C GLU A 432 11.59 28.76 -1.53
N TYR A 433 11.16 30.03 -1.38
CA TYR A 433 9.75 30.38 -1.50
C TYR A 433 9.30 30.35 -2.97
N MET A 434 8.12 29.79 -3.23
CA MET A 434 7.55 29.60 -4.56
C MET A 434 6.25 30.43 -4.69
N PRO A 435 6.31 31.65 -5.26
CA PRO A 435 5.22 32.63 -5.16
C PRO A 435 3.93 32.21 -5.86
N ASN A 436 4.01 31.41 -6.93
CA ASN A 436 2.84 30.91 -7.65
C ASN A 436 2.25 29.61 -7.07
N LYS A 437 2.76 29.14 -5.92
CA LYS A 437 2.33 27.93 -5.20
C LYS A 437 2.43 26.66 -6.07
N SER A 438 1.64 25.64 -5.78
CA SER A 438 1.59 24.38 -6.52
C SER A 438 0.68 24.45 -7.75
N LEU A 439 1.01 23.66 -8.77
CA LEU A 439 0.33 23.61 -10.06
C LEU A 439 -1.17 23.31 -9.94
N ASP A 440 -1.57 22.43 -9.02
CA ASP A 440 -2.97 22.08 -8.77
C ASP A 440 -3.83 23.29 -8.34
N THR A 441 -3.26 24.24 -7.59
CA THR A 441 -3.96 25.46 -7.14
C THR A 441 -4.26 26.45 -8.27
N ILE A 442 -3.73 26.21 -9.48
CA ILE A 442 -3.97 27.04 -10.66
C ILE A 442 -4.70 26.22 -11.73
N LEU A 443 -4.21 25.00 -12.01
CA LEU A 443 -4.70 24.14 -13.08
C LEU A 443 -6.16 23.71 -12.89
N PHE A 444 -6.58 23.44 -11.64
CA PHE A 444 -7.93 22.98 -11.32
C PHE A 444 -8.82 24.04 -10.68
N ASP A 445 -8.34 25.28 -10.61
CA ASP A 445 -9.11 26.43 -10.12
C ASP A 445 -9.77 27.13 -11.33
N PRO A 446 -11.12 27.13 -11.43
CA PRO A 446 -11.82 27.74 -12.57
C PRO A 446 -11.48 29.22 -12.79
N ASP A 447 -11.17 29.96 -11.73
CA ASP A 447 -10.88 31.39 -11.78
C ASP A 447 -9.40 31.69 -12.11
N ARG A 448 -8.52 30.68 -12.06
CA ARG A 448 -7.06 30.82 -12.28
C ARG A 448 -6.49 29.97 -13.42
N SER A 449 -7.21 28.96 -13.90
CA SER A 449 -6.77 28.03 -14.96
C SER A 449 -6.35 28.74 -16.26
N ASN A 450 -7.00 29.87 -16.58
CA ASN A 450 -6.70 30.76 -17.70
C ASN A 450 -5.34 31.47 -17.61
N VAL A 451 -4.70 31.53 -16.44
CA VAL A 451 -3.33 32.05 -16.27
C VAL A 451 -2.33 31.15 -17.00
N LEU A 452 -2.61 29.85 -17.07
CA LEU A 452 -1.80 28.84 -17.75
C LEU A 452 -2.28 28.65 -19.20
N ASP A 453 -1.87 29.54 -20.09
CA ASP A 453 -1.95 29.32 -21.53
C ASP A 453 -1.15 28.07 -21.96
N TRP A 454 -1.38 27.60 -23.19
CA TRP A 454 -0.73 26.42 -23.75
C TRP A 454 0.80 26.44 -23.63
N TRP A 455 1.44 27.58 -23.86
CA TRP A 455 2.91 27.69 -23.83
C TRP A 455 3.45 27.58 -22.40
N LYS A 456 2.74 28.15 -21.41
CA LYS A 456 3.07 27.91 -19.99
C LYS A 456 2.87 26.43 -19.62
N ARG A 457 1.78 25.80 -20.04
CA ARG A 457 1.52 24.37 -19.79
C ARG A 457 2.57 23.46 -20.42
N LEU A 458 2.95 23.71 -21.67
CA LEU A 458 4.01 22.98 -22.37
C LEU A 458 5.39 23.23 -21.72
N LYS A 459 5.69 24.46 -21.28
CA LYS A 459 6.88 24.81 -20.50
C LYS A 459 6.92 24.03 -19.17
N ILE A 460 5.78 23.86 -18.51
CA ILE A 460 5.62 23.07 -17.28
C ILE A 460 5.87 21.58 -17.54
N VAL A 461 5.22 20.98 -18.55
CA VAL A 461 5.47 19.57 -18.94
C VAL A 461 6.96 19.31 -19.22
N ASN A 462 7.58 20.15 -20.04
CA ASN A 462 9.01 20.06 -20.37
C ASN A 462 9.93 20.25 -19.15
N GLY A 463 9.56 21.10 -18.20
CA GLY A 463 10.36 21.31 -16.99
C GLY A 463 10.26 20.14 -16.01
N ILE A 464 9.08 19.56 -15.82
CA ILE A 464 8.89 18.34 -15.02
C ILE A 464 9.67 17.18 -15.67
N ALA A 465 9.58 17.01 -16.99
CA ALA A 465 10.29 15.95 -17.71
C ALA A 465 11.82 16.02 -17.55
N ARG A 466 12.41 17.23 -17.59
CA ARG A 466 13.83 17.44 -17.27
C ARG A 466 14.16 17.20 -15.80
N GLY A 467 13.30 17.66 -14.88
CA GLY A 467 13.48 17.41 -13.45
C GLY A 467 13.51 15.92 -13.12
N LEU A 468 12.64 15.15 -13.77
CA LEU A 468 12.53 13.71 -13.55
C LEU A 468 13.64 12.91 -14.25
N GLN A 469 14.07 13.29 -15.47
CA GLN A 469 15.29 12.73 -16.08
C GLN A 469 16.50 12.94 -15.16
N TYR A 470 16.68 14.15 -14.62
CA TYR A 470 17.80 14.41 -13.71
C TYR A 470 17.80 13.47 -12.50
N LEU A 471 16.64 13.21 -11.89
CA LEU A 471 16.51 12.26 -10.76
C LEU A 471 16.78 10.79 -11.16
N HIS A 472 16.44 10.40 -12.38
CA HIS A 472 16.47 9.00 -12.84
C HIS A 472 17.79 8.60 -13.51
N GLU A 473 18.42 9.54 -14.21
CA GLU A 473 19.45 9.27 -15.22
C GLU A 473 20.71 10.14 -15.04
N ASP A 474 20.57 11.44 -14.70
CA ASP A 474 21.73 12.38 -14.68
C ASP A 474 22.32 12.63 -13.27
N SER A 475 21.62 12.32 -12.18
CA SER A 475 22.10 12.52 -10.80
C SER A 475 23.07 11.42 -10.36
N GLN A 476 24.00 11.76 -9.45
CA GLN A 476 25.03 10.84 -8.93
C GLN A 476 24.46 9.52 -8.36
N LEU A 477 23.26 9.57 -7.81
CA LEU A 477 22.48 8.43 -7.36
C LEU A 477 21.13 8.46 -8.06
N LYS A 478 20.61 7.29 -8.42
CA LYS A 478 19.29 7.13 -9.04
C LYS A 478 18.22 7.29 -7.97
N ILE A 479 17.30 8.22 -8.16
CA ILE A 479 16.32 8.64 -7.14
C ILE A 479 14.91 8.48 -7.71
N ILE A 480 14.07 7.70 -7.03
CA ILE A 480 12.66 7.50 -7.38
C ILE A 480 11.81 8.30 -6.41
N HIS A 481 10.93 9.16 -6.92
CA HIS A 481 10.13 10.10 -6.15
C HIS A 481 8.93 9.46 -5.43
N ARG A 482 8.24 8.52 -6.11
CA ARG A 482 7.08 7.75 -5.62
C ARG A 482 5.80 8.52 -5.29
N ASP A 483 5.78 9.85 -5.42
CA ASP A 483 4.60 10.70 -5.17
C ASP A 483 4.58 11.95 -6.06
N LEU A 484 4.95 11.80 -7.33
CA LEU A 484 4.84 12.85 -8.33
C LEU A 484 3.36 13.09 -8.68
N LYS A 485 2.90 14.33 -8.54
CA LYS A 485 1.51 14.77 -8.73
C LYS A 485 1.43 16.28 -8.89
N ALA A 486 0.29 16.82 -9.32
CA ALA A 486 0.13 18.26 -9.55
C ALA A 486 0.41 19.12 -8.29
N SER A 487 0.02 18.67 -7.09
CA SER A 487 0.30 19.40 -5.84
C SER A 487 1.76 19.38 -5.40
N ASN A 488 2.59 18.46 -5.93
CA ASN A 488 4.02 18.39 -5.64
C ASN A 488 4.89 19.10 -6.71
N VAL A 489 4.29 19.76 -7.69
CA VAL A 489 4.98 20.64 -8.65
C VAL A 489 4.72 22.10 -8.27
N LEU A 490 5.74 22.80 -7.77
CA LEU A 490 5.66 24.22 -7.42
C LEU A 490 6.09 25.11 -8.59
N LEU A 491 5.52 26.32 -8.68
CA LEU A 491 5.79 27.29 -9.75
C LEU A 491 6.48 28.55 -9.20
N ASP A 492 7.59 28.94 -9.81
CA ASP A 492 8.28 30.20 -9.49
C ASP A 492 7.57 31.41 -10.13
N SER A 493 8.12 32.62 -9.98
CA SER A 493 7.55 33.86 -10.51
C SER A 493 7.28 33.82 -12.02
N ASP A 494 8.12 33.09 -12.78
CA ASP A 494 8.03 32.99 -14.24
C ASP A 494 7.28 31.72 -14.69
N PHE A 495 6.58 31.06 -13.77
CA PHE A 495 5.89 29.78 -13.98
C PHE A 495 6.83 28.66 -14.48
N ASN A 496 8.12 28.68 -14.09
CA ASN A 496 8.96 27.49 -14.24
C ASN A 496 8.55 26.45 -13.18
N PRO A 497 8.41 25.16 -13.55
CA PRO A 497 8.08 24.12 -12.60
C PRO A 497 9.31 23.67 -11.81
N LYS A 498 9.10 23.38 -10.53
CA LYS A 498 10.05 22.70 -9.66
C LYS A 498 9.36 21.56 -8.91
N ILE A 499 9.91 20.35 -9.04
CA ILE A 499 9.43 19.16 -8.34
C ILE A 499 9.82 19.26 -6.85
N SER A 500 8.92 18.88 -5.95
CA SER A 500 9.02 19.07 -4.50
C SER A 500 8.49 17.86 -3.72
N ASP A 501 8.68 17.86 -2.40
CA ASP A 501 8.19 16.84 -1.45
C ASP A 501 8.85 15.44 -1.63
N PHE A 502 10.16 15.39 -1.43
CA PHE A 502 10.97 14.17 -1.52
C PHE A 502 10.88 13.25 -0.29
N GLY A 503 9.94 13.49 0.65
CA GLY A 503 9.81 12.71 1.87
C GLY A 503 9.62 11.20 1.63
N LEU A 504 8.97 10.83 0.53
CA LEU A 504 8.74 9.43 0.13
C LEU A 504 9.81 8.86 -0.83
N ALA A 505 10.78 9.67 -1.24
CA ALA A 505 11.77 9.30 -2.25
C ALA A 505 12.73 8.19 -1.78
N ARG A 506 13.30 7.47 -2.75
CA ARG A 506 14.22 6.34 -2.51
C ARG A 506 15.44 6.44 -3.40
N LEU A 507 16.61 6.24 -2.80
CA LEU A 507 17.89 6.18 -3.49
C LEU A 507 18.22 4.73 -3.85
N PHE A 508 18.57 4.49 -5.11
CA PHE A 508 19.07 3.22 -5.63
C PHE A 508 20.57 3.33 -5.88
N GLY A 509 21.31 2.27 -5.57
CA GLY A 509 22.68 2.09 -6.06
C GLY A 509 22.69 1.87 -7.58
N ASN A 510 23.82 2.12 -8.24
CA ASN A 510 23.91 2.15 -9.71
C ASN A 510 23.33 0.90 -10.40
N ASP A 511 23.56 -0.28 -9.83
CA ASP A 511 23.11 -1.58 -10.36
C ASP A 511 21.62 -1.90 -10.09
N GLN A 512 20.94 -1.12 -9.25
CA GLN A 512 19.53 -1.34 -8.90
C GLN A 512 18.60 -0.63 -9.89
N SER A 513 17.60 -1.36 -10.40
CA SER A 513 16.61 -0.90 -11.38
C SER A 513 15.16 -0.91 -10.86
N GLN A 514 14.86 -1.75 -9.86
CA GLN A 514 13.56 -1.90 -9.22
C GLN A 514 13.76 -2.44 -7.79
N ASP A 515 12.81 -2.15 -6.90
CA ASP A 515 12.77 -2.67 -5.53
C ASP A 515 11.31 -2.91 -5.08
N VAL A 516 11.12 -3.63 -3.96
CA VAL A 516 9.82 -4.07 -3.45
C VAL A 516 9.60 -3.57 -2.03
N THR A 517 8.47 -2.93 -1.77
CA THR A 517 8.09 -2.48 -0.43
C THR A 517 6.81 -3.13 0.08
N ASN A 518 6.82 -3.54 1.34
CA ASN A 518 5.62 -4.00 2.05
C ASN A 518 4.71 -2.84 2.50
N ARG A 519 5.10 -1.58 2.25
CA ARG A 519 4.39 -0.36 2.66
C ARG A 519 4.20 0.55 1.45
N VAL A 520 3.14 0.31 0.69
CA VAL A 520 2.68 1.18 -0.40
C VAL A 520 2.25 2.53 0.19
N ILE A 521 2.80 3.62 -0.34
CA ILE A 521 2.58 5.01 0.12
C ILE A 521 2.74 5.98 -1.07
N GLY A 522 1.85 6.96 -1.17
CA GLY A 522 1.76 7.86 -2.31
C GLY A 522 0.30 8.13 -2.66
N THR A 523 0.06 8.92 -3.69
CA THR A 523 -1.27 9.44 -4.02
C THR A 523 -2.00 8.55 -5.03
N TYR A 524 -3.20 8.08 -4.66
CA TYR A 524 -4.08 7.33 -5.57
C TYR A 524 -4.41 8.16 -6.82
N GLY A 525 -4.61 7.47 -7.95
CA GLY A 525 -4.71 8.10 -9.28
C GLY A 525 -3.35 8.31 -9.97
N TYR A 526 -2.27 8.56 -9.22
CA TYR A 526 -0.91 8.71 -9.77
C TYR A 526 -0.02 7.48 -9.59
N MET A 527 -0.36 6.58 -8.66
CA MET A 527 0.40 5.35 -8.43
C MET A 527 0.26 4.35 -9.58
N ALA A 528 1.39 3.94 -10.14
CA ALA A 528 1.46 2.88 -11.15
C ALA A 528 0.88 1.54 -10.64
N PRO A 529 0.29 0.68 -11.51
CA PRO A 529 -0.39 -0.55 -11.08
C PRO A 529 0.53 -1.53 -10.34
N GLU A 530 1.75 -1.73 -10.83
CA GLU A 530 2.72 -2.61 -10.20
C GLU A 530 3.14 -2.13 -8.80
N TYR A 531 3.11 -0.82 -8.59
CA TYR A 531 3.39 -0.21 -7.30
C TYR A 531 2.19 -0.29 -6.35
N ALA A 532 1.00 0.11 -6.82
CA ALA A 532 -0.22 0.08 -6.03
C ALA A 532 -0.61 -1.35 -5.58
N MET A 533 -0.47 -2.35 -6.47
CA MET A 533 -0.92 -3.72 -6.23
C MET A 533 0.13 -4.62 -5.56
N ARG A 534 1.42 -4.31 -5.69
CA ARG A 534 2.53 -5.19 -5.22
C ARG A 534 3.64 -4.49 -4.45
N GLY A 535 3.61 -3.17 -4.37
CA GLY A 535 4.72 -2.38 -3.82
C GLY A 535 6.00 -2.46 -4.65
N HIS A 536 5.94 -2.89 -5.91
CA HIS A 536 7.09 -2.82 -6.82
C HIS A 536 7.26 -1.37 -7.27
N TYR A 537 8.40 -0.74 -7.00
CA TYR A 537 8.68 0.62 -7.44
C TYR A 537 9.98 0.69 -8.23
N SER A 538 9.96 1.53 -9.26
CA SER A 538 11.09 1.77 -10.17
C SER A 538 10.98 3.18 -10.76
N ILE A 539 11.97 3.61 -11.54
CA ILE A 539 11.87 4.84 -12.34
C ILE A 539 10.62 4.84 -13.24
N LYS A 540 10.20 3.67 -13.74
CA LYS A 540 9.01 3.52 -14.59
C LYS A 540 7.69 3.75 -13.83
N SER A 541 7.70 3.69 -12.50
CA SER A 541 6.53 4.00 -11.67
C SER A 541 6.32 5.51 -11.54
N ASP A 542 7.41 6.29 -11.49
CA ASP A 542 7.34 7.76 -11.61
C ASP A 542 6.99 8.20 -13.05
N VAL A 543 7.45 7.48 -14.09
CA VAL A 543 7.06 7.75 -15.49
C VAL A 543 5.53 7.64 -15.64
N PHE A 544 4.90 6.65 -15.01
CA PHE A 544 3.44 6.54 -14.98
C PHE A 544 2.78 7.76 -14.32
N SER A 545 3.27 8.17 -13.14
CA SER A 545 2.79 9.39 -12.46
C SER A 545 2.92 10.64 -13.35
N PHE A 546 4.02 10.76 -14.08
CA PHE A 546 4.25 11.84 -15.05
C PHE A 546 3.29 11.78 -16.25
N GLY A 547 2.98 10.58 -16.75
CA GLY A 547 1.98 10.38 -17.81
C GLY A 547 0.59 10.87 -17.41
N VAL A 548 0.12 10.51 -16.20
CA VAL A 548 -1.11 11.05 -15.61
C VAL A 548 -1.05 12.58 -15.56
N LEU A 549 0.06 13.13 -15.09
CA LEU A 549 0.24 14.58 -14.93
C LEU A 549 0.23 15.35 -16.27
N ILE A 550 0.76 14.78 -17.37
CA ILE A 550 0.59 15.38 -18.71
C ILE A 550 -0.89 15.47 -19.07
N LEU A 551 -1.65 14.38 -18.86
CA LEU A 551 -3.06 14.33 -19.23
C LEU A 551 -3.90 15.30 -18.40
N GLU A 552 -3.60 15.47 -17.10
CA GLU A 552 -4.21 16.52 -16.28
C GLU A 552 -3.88 17.93 -16.82
N ILE A 553 -2.61 18.19 -17.17
CA ILE A 553 -2.18 19.51 -17.67
C ILE A 553 -2.87 19.85 -19.00
N VAL A 554 -2.94 18.92 -19.95
CA VAL A 554 -3.56 19.14 -21.26
C VAL A 554 -5.08 19.35 -21.14
N THR A 555 -5.74 18.56 -20.29
CA THR A 555 -7.21 18.56 -20.20
C THR A 555 -7.79 19.54 -19.18
N GLY A 556 -6.98 20.04 -18.25
CA GLY A 556 -7.46 20.83 -17.10
C GLY A 556 -8.30 20.02 -16.11
N ARG A 557 -8.43 18.71 -16.32
CA ARG A 557 -9.25 17.82 -15.51
C ARG A 557 -8.37 17.10 -14.51
N LYS A 558 -8.75 17.19 -13.24
CA LYS A 558 -8.12 16.42 -12.17
C LYS A 558 -8.43 14.94 -12.34
N ASN A 559 -7.44 14.08 -12.12
CA ASN A 559 -7.61 12.63 -12.10
C ASN A 559 -8.33 12.19 -10.82
N ASN A 560 -9.64 12.42 -10.79
CA ASN A 560 -10.50 12.22 -9.64
C ASN A 560 -11.03 10.77 -9.60
N VAL A 561 -10.59 10.00 -8.61
CA VAL A 561 -11.27 8.76 -8.18
C VAL A 561 -12.47 9.11 -7.26
N SER A 562 -13.29 10.08 -7.65
CA SER A 562 -14.45 10.54 -6.88
C SER A 562 -15.74 10.04 -7.52
N TYR A 563 -16.50 9.21 -6.80
CA TYR A 563 -17.74 8.57 -7.27
C TYR A 563 -18.97 9.51 -7.36
N ASP A 564 -18.79 10.83 -7.22
CA ASP A 564 -19.86 11.77 -6.87
C ASP A 564 -20.54 12.44 -8.10
N SER A 565 -20.53 11.78 -9.25
CA SER A 565 -21.38 12.16 -10.39
C SER A 565 -21.67 10.99 -11.31
N GLU A 566 -22.89 10.88 -11.82
CA GLU A 566 -23.31 9.84 -12.78
C GLU A 566 -22.64 9.97 -14.17
N GLN A 567 -21.67 10.90 -14.32
CA GLN A 567 -20.93 11.20 -15.54
C GLN A 567 -19.39 11.22 -15.37
N SER A 568 -18.83 10.99 -14.18
CA SER A 568 -17.37 11.00 -13.99
C SER A 568 -16.72 9.73 -14.56
N VAL A 569 -16.40 9.79 -15.86
CA VAL A 569 -15.48 8.86 -16.51
C VAL A 569 -14.08 9.11 -15.96
N ASP A 570 -13.39 8.03 -15.54
CA ASP A 570 -11.97 8.05 -15.16
C ASP A 570 -11.13 8.74 -16.26
N LEU A 571 -10.19 9.61 -15.86
CA LEU A 571 -9.47 10.47 -16.81
C LEU A 571 -8.73 9.66 -17.86
N LEU A 572 -8.11 8.55 -17.46
CA LEU A 572 -7.38 7.67 -18.38
C LEU A 572 -8.32 6.97 -19.36
N SER A 573 -9.50 6.55 -18.91
CA SER A 573 -10.57 5.99 -19.74
C SER A 573 -11.10 7.02 -20.74
N LEU A 574 -11.39 8.25 -20.31
CA LEU A 574 -11.88 9.33 -21.17
C LEU A 574 -10.87 9.69 -22.27
N VAL A 575 -9.60 9.85 -21.89
CA VAL A 575 -8.51 10.12 -22.85
C VAL A 575 -8.35 8.96 -23.84
N TRP A 576 -8.45 7.72 -23.36
CA TRP A 576 -8.34 6.54 -24.23
C TRP A 576 -9.51 6.41 -25.22
N GLU A 577 -10.74 6.73 -24.80
CA GLU A 577 -11.91 6.74 -25.69
C GLU A 577 -11.77 7.78 -26.82
N HIS A 578 -11.38 9.02 -26.49
CA HIS A 578 -11.12 10.05 -27.49
C HIS A 578 -9.89 9.74 -28.38
N TRP A 579 -8.86 9.09 -27.83
CA TRP A 579 -7.72 8.62 -28.62
C TRP A 579 -8.14 7.61 -29.69
N LEU A 580 -8.95 6.61 -29.33
CA LEU A 580 -9.49 5.63 -30.27
C LEU A 580 -10.46 6.25 -31.29
N ALA A 581 -11.21 7.29 -30.90
CA ALA A 581 -12.12 8.01 -31.79
C ALA A 581 -11.41 9.03 -32.71
N GLY A 582 -10.12 9.30 -32.52
CA GLY A 582 -9.37 10.34 -33.24
C GLY A 582 -9.70 11.77 -32.79
N THR A 583 -10.44 11.95 -31.69
CA THR A 583 -10.93 13.22 -31.16
C THR A 583 -10.15 13.71 -29.92
N ALA A 584 -8.93 13.21 -29.71
CA ALA A 584 -8.08 13.55 -28.55
C ALA A 584 -7.79 15.06 -28.40
N VAL A 585 -7.80 15.83 -29.49
CA VAL A 585 -7.62 17.30 -29.46
C VAL A 585 -8.80 18.00 -28.80
N GLU A 586 -10.01 17.44 -28.86
CA GLU A 586 -11.23 18.01 -28.25
C GLU A 586 -11.22 17.95 -26.71
N LEU A 587 -10.33 17.15 -26.11
CA LEU A 587 -10.14 17.09 -24.66
C LEU A 587 -9.29 18.23 -24.10
N ALA A 588 -8.71 19.08 -24.96
CA ALA A 588 -7.95 20.24 -24.53
C ALA A 588 -8.80 21.18 -23.67
N ASP A 589 -8.22 21.64 -22.56
CA ASP A 589 -8.85 22.60 -21.65
C ASP A 589 -9.27 23.90 -22.38
N SER A 590 -10.55 24.24 -22.30
CA SER A 590 -11.13 25.43 -22.92
C SER A 590 -10.67 26.75 -22.28
N SER A 591 -10.08 26.71 -21.08
CA SER A 591 -9.48 27.89 -20.43
C SER A 591 -8.15 28.34 -21.06
N MET A 592 -7.54 27.50 -21.93
CA MET A 592 -6.29 27.83 -22.63
C MET A 592 -6.53 28.86 -23.76
N ALA A 593 -6.66 30.13 -23.38
CA ALA A 593 -6.84 31.22 -24.32
C ALA A 593 -5.65 31.36 -25.30
N GLY A 594 -5.93 31.27 -26.60
CA GLY A 594 -4.96 31.56 -27.67
C GLY A 594 -4.92 30.54 -28.80
N HIS A 595 -3.91 30.65 -29.66
CA HIS A 595 -3.59 29.62 -30.66
C HIS A 595 -2.98 28.40 -29.97
N CYS A 596 -3.78 27.36 -29.73
CA CYS A 596 -3.33 26.08 -29.23
C CYS A 596 -3.13 25.11 -30.41
N PRO A 597 -1.89 24.75 -30.81
CA PRO A 597 -1.68 23.90 -31.97
C PRO A 597 -2.13 22.46 -31.69
N GLY A 598 -3.09 21.96 -32.48
CA GLY A 598 -3.69 20.65 -32.29
C GLY A 598 -2.70 19.48 -32.40
N ASP A 599 -1.64 19.65 -33.20
CA ASP A 599 -0.51 18.73 -33.30
C ASP A 599 0.26 18.63 -31.97
N GLN A 600 0.48 19.76 -31.28
CA GLN A 600 1.18 19.79 -30.00
C GLN A 600 0.32 19.21 -28.86
N ILE A 601 -1.00 19.45 -28.89
CA ILE A 601 -1.96 18.79 -27.99
C ILE A 601 -1.90 17.27 -28.20
N LEU A 602 -2.10 16.82 -29.44
CA LEU A 602 -2.15 15.39 -29.79
C LEU A 602 -0.85 14.69 -29.41
N LYS A 603 0.30 15.33 -29.67
CA LYS A 603 1.63 14.87 -29.26
C LYS A 603 1.76 14.72 -27.74
N CYS A 604 1.28 15.68 -26.96
CA CYS A 604 1.30 15.58 -25.49
C CYS A 604 0.38 14.46 -25.00
N VAL A 605 -0.82 14.28 -25.57
CA VAL A 605 -1.72 13.17 -25.23
C VAL A 605 -1.07 11.83 -25.58
N HIS A 606 -0.44 11.70 -26.74
CA HIS A 606 0.27 10.50 -27.18
C HIS A 606 1.40 10.13 -26.21
N ILE A 607 2.25 11.10 -25.85
CA ILE A 607 3.34 10.89 -24.87
C ILE A 607 2.77 10.52 -23.49
N GLY A 608 1.70 11.19 -23.05
CA GLY A 608 1.00 10.86 -21.80
C GLY A 608 0.50 9.41 -21.78
N LEU A 609 -0.13 8.96 -22.87
CA LEU A 609 -0.59 7.58 -23.06
C LEU A 609 0.57 6.57 -23.05
N LEU A 610 1.68 6.86 -23.72
CA LEU A 610 2.90 6.01 -23.69
C LEU A 610 3.50 5.93 -22.27
N CYS A 611 3.35 6.97 -21.45
CA CYS A 611 3.81 6.95 -20.07
C CYS A 611 2.90 6.12 -19.13
N VAL A 612 1.58 6.02 -19.38
CA VAL A 612 0.61 5.30 -18.52
C VAL A 612 0.33 3.84 -18.93
N GLN A 613 1.22 3.21 -19.70
CA GLN A 613 1.08 1.80 -20.10
C GLN A 613 1.06 0.84 -18.89
N GLU A 614 0.30 -0.26 -18.98
CA GLU A 614 0.20 -1.23 -17.87
C GLU A 614 1.55 -1.88 -17.56
N ASP A 615 2.25 -2.40 -18.58
CA ASP A 615 3.58 -2.97 -18.38
C ASP A 615 4.64 -1.86 -18.24
N PRO A 616 5.44 -1.83 -17.15
CA PRO A 616 6.55 -0.92 -17.00
C PRO A 616 7.63 -1.01 -18.09
N THR A 617 7.74 -2.11 -18.86
CA THR A 617 8.71 -2.19 -19.98
C THR A 617 8.38 -1.22 -21.09
N GLU A 618 7.10 -1.12 -21.46
CA GLU A 618 6.60 -0.34 -22.60
C GLU A 618 6.60 1.17 -22.34
N ARG A 619 6.67 1.59 -21.07
CA ARG A 619 6.81 3.00 -20.70
C ARG A 619 8.19 3.53 -21.14
N PRO A 620 8.31 4.69 -21.77
CA PRO A 620 9.61 5.25 -22.18
C PRO A 620 10.51 5.61 -20.97
N MET A 621 11.81 5.82 -21.22
CA MET A 621 12.71 6.48 -20.26
C MET A 621 12.54 8.00 -20.33
N MET A 622 12.93 8.74 -19.29
CA MET A 622 12.67 10.19 -19.24
C MET A 622 13.54 10.98 -20.22
N SER A 623 14.76 10.52 -20.50
CA SER A 623 15.56 11.01 -21.63
C SER A 623 14.82 10.87 -22.97
N MET A 624 14.22 9.71 -23.24
CA MET A 624 13.42 9.49 -24.46
C MET A 624 12.18 10.38 -24.48
N VAL A 625 11.50 10.57 -23.35
CA VAL A 625 10.38 11.53 -23.23
C VAL A 625 10.82 12.96 -23.55
N ASN A 626 11.98 13.42 -23.07
CA ASN A 626 12.50 14.75 -23.39
C ASN A 626 12.85 14.89 -24.89
N VAL A 627 13.36 13.84 -25.53
CA VAL A 627 13.57 13.79 -26.99
C VAL A 627 12.24 13.84 -27.75
N MET A 628 11.24 13.06 -27.32
CA MET A 628 9.90 13.07 -27.90
C MET A 628 9.24 14.45 -27.78
N LEU A 629 9.31 15.10 -26.61
CA LEU A 629 8.74 16.43 -26.39
C LEU A 629 9.42 17.50 -27.27
N SER A 630 10.75 17.48 -27.35
CA SER A 630 11.54 18.52 -28.03
C SER A 630 11.64 18.38 -29.55
N SER A 631 11.58 17.17 -30.11
CA SER A 631 11.70 16.95 -31.56
C SER A 631 10.35 16.78 -32.26
N SER A 632 10.21 17.36 -33.45
CA SER A 632 9.04 17.16 -34.34
C SER A 632 9.17 15.97 -35.28
N THR A 633 10.33 15.31 -35.34
CA THR A 633 10.66 14.28 -36.35
C THR A 633 10.71 12.84 -35.79
N VAL A 634 10.44 12.66 -34.50
CA VAL A 634 10.47 11.34 -33.85
C VAL A 634 9.17 10.60 -34.13
N SER A 635 9.26 9.45 -34.82
CA SER A 635 8.12 8.53 -34.95
C SER A 635 7.77 7.92 -33.60
N LEU A 636 6.53 8.13 -33.16
CA LEU A 636 6.00 7.63 -31.89
C LEU A 636 5.24 6.32 -32.13
N GLN A 637 5.59 5.28 -31.37
CA GLN A 637 4.86 4.00 -31.41
C GLN A 637 3.40 4.19 -30.97
N ALA A 638 2.48 3.42 -31.54
CA ALA A 638 1.09 3.44 -31.12
C ALA A 638 0.97 2.98 -29.65
N PRO A 639 0.32 3.76 -28.75
CA PRO A 639 0.15 3.36 -27.36
C PRO A 639 -0.87 2.23 -27.28
N SER A 640 -0.67 1.29 -26.34
CA SER A 640 -1.71 0.34 -25.95
C SER A 640 -2.62 0.95 -24.88
N ARG A 641 -3.68 0.22 -24.51
CA ARG A 641 -4.66 0.67 -23.51
C ARG A 641 -3.99 0.98 -22.16
N PRO A 642 -4.23 2.17 -21.57
CA PRO A 642 -3.77 2.49 -20.21
C PRO A 642 -4.28 1.50 -19.18
N ALA A 643 -3.52 1.34 -18.10
CA ALA A 643 -3.99 0.60 -16.94
C ALA A 643 -5.23 1.25 -16.31
N PHE A 644 -5.99 0.47 -15.53
CA PHE A 644 -7.21 0.86 -14.81
C PHE A 644 -8.42 1.29 -15.66
N CYS A 645 -8.30 1.40 -16.99
CA CYS A 645 -9.41 1.79 -17.85
C CYS A 645 -10.58 0.77 -17.80
N ILE A 646 -11.81 1.21 -17.50
CA ILE A 646 -13.03 0.37 -17.43
C ILE A 646 -13.93 0.66 -18.65
N GLN A 647 -14.30 -0.37 -19.39
CA GLN A 647 -15.22 -0.22 -20.53
C GLN A 647 -16.67 -0.40 -20.08
N LYS A 648 -17.56 0.54 -20.41
CA LYS A 648 -19.01 0.33 -20.30
C LYS A 648 -19.44 -0.72 -21.33
N SER A 649 -19.64 -1.96 -20.89
CA SER A 649 -20.22 -3.01 -21.73
C SER A 649 -21.67 -2.66 -22.08
N SER A 650 -21.95 -2.42 -23.36
CA SER A 650 -23.32 -2.28 -23.86
C SER A 650 -24.09 -3.58 -23.59
N VAL A 651 -25.11 -3.50 -22.74
CA VAL A 651 -25.99 -4.63 -22.45
C VAL A 651 -26.88 -4.87 -23.68
N ASN A 652 -26.53 -5.87 -24.48
CA ASN A 652 -27.50 -6.57 -25.31
C ASN A 652 -27.81 -7.91 -24.65
N SER A 653 -28.97 -7.96 -24.01
CA SER A 653 -29.60 -9.21 -23.61
C SER A 653 -29.95 -10.03 -24.85
N ASP A 654 -29.49 -11.28 -24.94
CA ASP A 654 -30.37 -12.41 -25.32
C ASP A 654 -29.72 -13.80 -25.12
N SER A 655 -30.38 -14.57 -24.24
CA SER A 655 -30.59 -16.04 -24.25
C SER A 655 -29.47 -17.07 -24.59
N TYR A 656 -28.96 -17.70 -23.52
CA TYR A 656 -28.82 -19.16 -23.26
C TYR A 656 -28.38 -20.23 -24.33
N SER A 657 -27.38 -21.02 -23.88
CA SER A 657 -27.19 -22.50 -23.98
C SER A 657 -26.57 -23.22 -25.20
N GLU A 658 -25.29 -23.65 -25.02
CA GLU A 658 -24.66 -24.98 -25.32
C GLU A 658 -24.65 -25.57 -26.76
N PRO A 659 -23.81 -26.60 -27.09
CA PRO A 659 -22.55 -27.07 -26.50
C PRO A 659 -21.37 -27.22 -27.50
N PHE A 660 -20.20 -27.63 -27.00
CA PHE A 660 -18.96 -27.96 -27.74
C PHE A 660 -19.14 -28.85 -29.00
N ARG A 661 -18.46 -28.46 -30.09
CA ARG A 661 -17.77 -29.38 -31.03
C ARG A 661 -16.44 -28.78 -31.47
N GLY A 662 -15.39 -29.60 -31.48
CA GLY A 662 -14.09 -29.21 -32.05
C GLY A 662 -13.84 -29.85 -33.41
N ALA A 663 -13.25 -29.10 -34.33
CA ALA A 663 -12.37 -29.58 -35.40
C ALA A 663 -11.65 -28.40 -36.06
N ASN A 664 -10.43 -28.63 -36.54
CA ASN A 664 -9.56 -27.63 -37.18
C ASN A 664 -10.23 -26.91 -38.35
N HIS A 665 -10.00 -25.60 -38.48
CA HIS A 665 -9.63 -25.00 -39.77
C HIS A 665 -8.76 -23.76 -39.57
N SER A 666 -7.59 -23.76 -40.21
CA SER A 666 -6.77 -22.57 -40.36
C SER A 666 -7.32 -21.68 -41.48
N THR A 667 -7.57 -20.42 -41.19
CA THR A 667 -7.46 -19.35 -42.19
C THR A 667 -6.84 -18.13 -41.54
N ASP A 668 -5.71 -17.74 -42.09
CA ASP A 668 -4.97 -16.53 -41.77
C ASP A 668 -5.69 -15.31 -42.37
N ARG A 669 -5.98 -14.28 -41.56
CA ARG A 669 -6.29 -12.92 -42.03
C ARG A 669 -6.29 -11.91 -40.89
N SER A 670 -5.32 -11.01 -40.95
CA SER A 670 -5.15 -9.86 -40.05
C SER A 670 -6.30 -8.84 -40.14
N PRO A 671 -6.62 -8.13 -39.04
CA PRO A 671 -7.20 -6.80 -39.09
C PRO A 671 -6.06 -5.76 -39.10
N MET A 672 -5.91 -5.01 -40.20
CA MET A 672 -5.08 -3.80 -40.22
C MET A 672 -5.79 -2.68 -39.45
N SER A 673 -5.04 -1.89 -38.67
CA SER A 673 -5.51 -0.61 -38.14
C SER A 673 -4.87 0.52 -38.96
N PRO A 674 -5.64 1.44 -39.56
CA PRO A 674 -5.09 2.55 -40.33
C PRO A 674 -4.75 3.73 -39.41
N ASN A 675 -3.47 3.93 -39.11
CA ASN A 675 -2.92 5.18 -38.59
C ASN A 675 -1.38 5.21 -38.75
N GLU A 676 -0.90 5.11 -39.99
CA GLU A 676 0.45 5.57 -40.34
C GLU A 676 0.37 7.03 -40.78
N VAL A 677 0.98 7.94 -40.01
CA VAL A 677 1.11 9.36 -40.37
C VAL A 677 2.41 9.55 -41.15
N SER A 678 2.30 9.65 -42.47
CA SER A 678 3.40 10.09 -43.34
C SER A 678 3.41 11.62 -43.40
N ILE A 679 4.36 12.27 -42.73
CA ILE A 679 4.60 13.71 -42.88
C ILE A 679 5.42 13.92 -44.16
N THR A 680 4.80 14.54 -45.16
CA THR A 680 5.49 14.94 -46.40
C THR A 680 5.79 16.44 -46.35
N GLU A 681 7.06 16.82 -46.26
CA GLU A 681 7.47 18.21 -46.53
C GLU A 681 7.52 18.47 -48.04
N LEU A 682 7.06 19.66 -48.43
CA LEU A 682 7.29 20.24 -49.76
C LEU A 682 8.54 21.12 -49.67
N GLU A 683 9.64 20.68 -50.29
CA GLU A 683 10.85 21.50 -50.44
C GLU A 683 10.79 22.43 -51.68
N PRO A 684 11.58 23.52 -51.70
CA PRO A 684 11.28 24.70 -52.50
C PRO A 684 11.98 24.78 -53.87
N ARG A 685 11.47 25.67 -54.72
CA ARG A 685 12.22 26.44 -55.72
C ARG A 685 11.72 27.88 -55.77
#